data_AF-A0A562ZN25-F1
#
_entry.id   AF-A0A562ZN25-F1
#
_cell.length_a   1.000
_cell.length_b   1.000
_cell.length_c   1.000
_cell.angle_alpha   90.00
_cell.angle_beta   90.00
_cell.angle_gamma   90.00
#
_symmetry.space_group_name_H-M   'P 1'
#
loop_
_entity.id
_entity.type
_entity.pdbx_description
1 polymer ?
#
loop_
_entity_poly.entity_id
_entity_poly.type
_entity_poly.pdbx_seq_one_letter_code
_entity_poly.pdbx_strand_id
1 'polypeptide(L)'
;MRWPPWAWAWWACSYCSRRRTSCNAPASCVRAESSLRCALRGERAMATTGLSFGEDCCCLDWVDAAAAASLQAAVATGKPVYIPPGANLTGTEVLVTTPGQQIFGAGWDSIVTQGDLTKSVFKVRAAGVRFHNFRVNGILATAVNTDAAFAFFTESAYPAPSLALERILCSGADAAHGMHNFVVFDELCDDGVVLNCQVERLFGGTHGGGNGYGVLVGANRALVHGNEFHMGFERGRHGIYLSAGASGCRVTDNLVQGATYEGITVYAFDTQPACAGNVISGNRVVDCVWGPPNPSSTLTAGISSSATSVTVASGSAFSSPTGGAHAGAILEQGASREFIWITARSGNTLTVVRGQGGFSAVAFTTGARLTECLPAINAFAGAISLAWNCRDNVVSGNTVENSGGHGISVNGTGASGDADKTTGNLVTGNSVHHAKLSALEIKAMRGGVIASNALHEGGWYHEDGPGSMPVMRVVASDNADFGSRDLSITGNHLTGPAWSSYALDLNPSLPVPEDIKFRANKFSPCWTGRYLLNGVRCDFQEVSVLDFGARPDSGLDDAAAFQQALSAGGRIRVPAGSYTLATGIGIVQPGTELACDDGVTLDFAGGASTSSIVLYASGVRISGHPVIAGPSNATTYVSGEVGIACDPGLTDFVLEVQVRGFGFAGMVLTQARGVLLGPSSLFRDCGSIGCAFNDCRDVLVPAGVQVGDIRPSSNDGFGLLVGSNNNSGAPSFSRSVRIEGVVVENVAGDGIANQGNHEVRITGAQLFNCRRGIVCSTGSASASLQNYVSNGCEVADCLVTARKRDGTAGDWANAASGIVLDGVASPANTDLGIVARDNEVAGYGVKATETPAISARLRASVDLTDNTITAWNGVAIDVSSSTGQVNGALITDMVTATGETKGFCVLASGNGNFDLSVLNVNHAPKVTSGVPALVGFKTAQLTRRPRLSGNQFARCTTPVDLAASSAVYPTRNFVLGTDVAVVREYALSGGSTTLALSDFPFGTRELTVILYATAATTLTNITGLPPWTVVRLVVGFGSSNVTFNRTNAALAGGANWVGQPRHMLVLVRLADSMVSGAGYTWLEQSRSANS
;
A
#
# COMPACT_ATOMS: atom_id res chain seq x y z
N MET A 1 13.25 -48.05 28.85
CA MET A 1 14.33 -48.94 29.32
C MET A 1 15.64 -48.17 29.24
N ARG A 2 16.23 -47.79 30.38
CA ARG A 2 17.47 -46.99 30.45
C ARG A 2 18.66 -47.92 30.66
N TRP A 3 19.68 -47.79 29.81
CA TRP A 3 20.98 -48.47 29.95
C TRP A 3 21.97 -47.56 30.70
N PRO A 4 22.92 -48.12 31.47
CA PRO A 4 23.84 -47.34 32.30
C PRO A 4 25.09 -46.81 31.55
N PRO A 5 25.77 -45.77 32.10
CA PRO A 5 26.72 -44.90 31.38
C PRO A 5 28.11 -45.51 31.08
N TRP A 6 28.38 -46.74 31.47
CA TRP A 6 29.69 -47.38 31.26
C TRP A 6 29.78 -48.17 29.94
N ALA A 7 28.67 -48.33 29.20
CA ALA A 7 28.64 -49.12 27.97
C ALA A 7 29.27 -48.42 26.75
N TRP A 8 29.50 -47.10 26.79
CA TRP A 8 30.10 -46.35 25.67
C TRP A 8 31.63 -46.45 25.59
N ALA A 9 32.30 -46.79 26.69
CA ALA A 9 33.76 -46.86 26.73
C ALA A 9 34.34 -48.12 26.07
N TRP A 10 33.53 -49.15 25.79
CA TRP A 10 33.99 -50.41 25.19
C TRP A 10 33.80 -50.52 23.67
N TRP A 11 32.97 -49.66 23.06
CA TRP A 11 32.72 -49.72 21.61
C TRP A 11 33.65 -48.82 20.78
N ALA A 12 34.21 -47.77 21.39
CA ALA A 12 35.16 -46.87 20.72
C ALA A 12 36.61 -47.42 20.64
N CYS A 13 36.93 -48.50 21.37
CA CYS A 13 38.29 -49.07 21.40
C CYS A 13 38.55 -50.20 20.39
N SER A 14 37.56 -50.61 19.57
CA SER A 14 37.73 -51.72 18.61
C SER A 14 37.81 -51.31 17.14
N TYR A 15 37.73 -50.01 16.80
CA TYR A 15 37.69 -49.56 15.40
C TYR A 15 38.89 -48.72 14.91
N CYS A 16 39.88 -48.46 15.76
CA CYS A 16 41.08 -47.67 15.40
C CYS A 16 42.39 -48.48 15.37
N SER A 17 42.35 -49.75 14.96
CA SER A 17 43.56 -50.52 14.65
C SER A 17 43.55 -51.08 13.22
N ARG A 18 43.55 -50.21 12.20
CA ARG A 18 44.04 -50.52 10.84
C ARG A 18 43.99 -49.27 9.95
N ARG A 19 45.11 -48.55 9.88
CA ARG A 19 45.78 -48.09 8.64
C ARG A 19 46.87 -47.10 9.02
N ARG A 20 48.12 -47.56 8.89
CA ARG A 20 49.30 -46.69 8.79
C ARG A 20 49.25 -46.01 7.42
N THR A 21 49.32 -44.69 7.37
CA THR A 21 50.09 -43.96 6.36
C THR A 21 50.47 -42.59 6.93
N SER A 22 51.74 -42.28 6.76
CA SER A 22 52.52 -41.15 7.25
C SER A 22 52.06 -39.80 6.72
N CYS A 23 51.95 -38.80 7.61
CA CYS A 23 52.13 -37.39 7.28
C CYS A 23 52.93 -36.70 8.39
N ASN A 24 54.03 -36.07 8.01
CA ASN A 24 54.88 -35.23 8.84
C ASN A 24 54.20 -33.87 9.10
N ALA A 25 54.05 -33.48 10.37
CA ALA A 25 53.78 -32.11 10.82
C ALA A 25 54.39 -31.90 12.22
N PRO A 26 54.76 -30.65 12.60
CA PRO A 26 55.88 -30.38 13.52
C PRO A 26 55.56 -30.50 15.01
N ALA A 27 56.63 -30.71 15.79
CA ALA A 27 56.65 -31.00 17.22
C ALA A 27 56.26 -29.81 18.13
N SER A 28 54.96 -29.58 18.33
CA SER A 28 54.47 -28.70 19.40
C SER A 28 53.29 -29.24 20.21
N CYS A 29 52.91 -30.52 20.05
CA CYS A 29 51.69 -31.09 20.67
C CYS A 29 51.91 -32.22 21.69
N VAL A 30 53.12 -32.40 22.27
CA VAL A 30 53.42 -33.55 23.16
C VAL A 30 53.53 -33.18 24.67
N ARG A 31 53.15 -31.96 25.09
CA ARG A 31 53.20 -31.59 26.53
C ARG A 31 51.91 -31.77 27.33
N ALA A 32 50.82 -32.24 26.74
CA ALA A 32 49.52 -32.35 27.43
C ALA A 32 49.20 -33.74 28.03
N GLU A 33 49.98 -34.79 27.75
CA GLU A 33 49.64 -36.16 28.20
C GLU A 33 50.31 -36.61 29.52
N SER A 34 51.26 -35.85 30.08
CA SER A 34 51.99 -36.26 31.29
C SER A 34 51.27 -35.95 32.61
N SER A 35 50.30 -35.05 32.64
CA SER A 35 49.60 -34.65 33.88
C SER A 35 48.37 -35.52 34.22
N LEU A 36 47.86 -36.33 33.28
CA LEU A 36 46.65 -37.14 33.52
C LEU A 36 46.92 -38.56 34.06
N ARG A 37 48.16 -39.07 34.04
CA ARG A 37 48.45 -40.48 34.41
C ARG A 37 48.65 -40.73 35.91
N CYS A 38 48.73 -39.72 36.76
CA CYS A 38 48.97 -39.91 38.20
C CYS A 38 47.71 -40.03 39.08
N ALA A 39 46.51 -39.77 38.56
CA ALA A 39 45.29 -39.75 39.38
C ALA A 39 44.57 -41.11 39.51
N LEU A 40 45.06 -42.19 38.89
CA LEU A 40 44.33 -43.47 38.76
C LEU A 40 44.92 -44.68 39.50
N ARG A 41 45.83 -44.49 40.46
CA ARG A 41 46.21 -45.57 41.38
C ARG A 41 45.75 -45.26 42.79
N GLY A 42 44.58 -45.79 43.13
CA GLY A 42 44.12 -45.90 44.50
C GLY A 42 44.97 -46.93 45.25
N GLU A 43 46.01 -46.46 45.94
CA GLU A 43 46.65 -47.22 47.02
C GLU A 43 46.61 -46.37 48.29
N ARG A 44 45.95 -46.91 49.32
CA ARG A 44 45.96 -46.39 50.68
C ARG A 44 47.32 -46.69 51.32
N ALA A 45 47.79 -45.70 52.09
CA ALA A 45 48.87 -45.70 53.07
C ALA A 45 50.29 -45.40 52.56
N MET A 46 50.75 -44.17 52.78
CA MET A 46 51.89 -43.89 53.68
C MET A 46 51.96 -42.39 53.97
N ALA A 47 51.94 -42.06 55.26
CA ALA A 47 52.30 -40.74 55.76
C ALA A 47 53.82 -40.52 55.58
N THR A 48 54.20 -39.25 55.48
CA THR A 48 55.56 -38.70 55.62
C THR A 48 56.61 -39.17 54.61
N THR A 49 56.57 -38.66 53.38
CA THR A 49 57.76 -38.20 52.63
C THR A 49 57.31 -37.34 51.45
N GLY A 50 57.86 -36.13 51.33
CA GLY A 50 57.50 -35.15 50.31
C GLY A 50 57.71 -35.68 48.89
N LEU A 51 56.61 -35.87 48.17
CA LEU A 51 56.61 -35.96 46.71
C LEU A 51 56.58 -34.54 46.17
N SER A 52 57.73 -34.02 45.76
CA SER A 52 57.81 -32.77 45.01
C SER A 52 57.12 -32.98 43.65
N PHE A 53 55.91 -32.45 43.48
CA PHE A 53 55.42 -32.09 42.16
C PHE A 53 56.46 -31.15 41.51
N GLY A 54 56.70 -31.31 40.20
CA GLY A 54 57.64 -30.44 39.47
C GLY A 54 57.32 -28.96 39.70
N GLU A 55 58.35 -28.10 39.64
CA GLU A 55 58.38 -26.69 40.08
C GLU A 55 57.28 -25.76 39.52
N ASP A 56 56.35 -26.27 38.71
CA ASP A 56 55.37 -25.52 37.92
C ASP A 56 53.95 -25.46 38.54
N CYS A 57 53.67 -26.10 39.69
CA CYS A 57 52.35 -26.05 40.35
C CYS A 57 52.45 -25.78 41.86
N CYS A 58 51.61 -24.87 42.36
CA CYS A 58 51.46 -24.62 43.80
C CYS A 58 50.37 -25.53 44.36
N CYS A 59 50.79 -26.65 44.96
CA CYS A 59 49.90 -27.50 45.75
C CYS A 59 49.73 -26.90 47.15
N LEU A 60 48.49 -26.74 47.60
CA LEU A 60 48.22 -26.54 49.01
C LEU A 60 48.47 -27.88 49.72
N ASP A 61 49.60 -28.01 50.41
CA ASP A 61 49.85 -29.14 51.31
C ASP A 61 48.77 -29.19 52.40
N TRP A 62 48.60 -30.33 53.07
CA TRP A 62 47.69 -30.55 54.19
C TRP A 62 47.99 -29.59 55.35
N VAL A 63 47.58 -28.33 55.20
CA VAL A 63 47.68 -27.30 56.22
C VAL A 63 46.33 -27.26 56.92
N ASP A 64 46.38 -27.21 58.25
CA ASP A 64 45.23 -27.11 59.14
C ASP A 64 44.19 -26.11 58.62
N ALA A 65 42.92 -26.33 58.99
CA ALA A 65 41.70 -25.64 58.53
C ALA A 65 41.64 -24.09 58.70
N ALA A 66 42.77 -23.41 58.94
CA ALA A 66 42.97 -21.98 58.82
C ALA A 66 44.07 -21.74 57.76
N ALA A 67 43.91 -20.97 56.69
CA ALA A 67 43.10 -19.79 56.51
C ALA A 67 43.00 -19.48 55.00
N ALA A 68 41.99 -18.71 54.59
CA ALA A 68 41.98 -18.04 53.28
C ALA A 68 43.30 -17.35 52.90
N ALA A 69 44.13 -16.97 53.88
CA ALA A 69 45.48 -16.46 53.65
C ALA A 69 46.38 -17.42 52.86
N SER A 70 46.26 -18.74 53.07
CA SER A 70 47.05 -19.75 52.33
C SER A 70 46.60 -19.84 50.87
N LEU A 71 45.29 -19.82 50.62
CA LEU A 71 44.75 -19.79 49.27
C LEU A 71 45.12 -18.47 48.56
N GLN A 72 44.99 -17.34 49.25
CA GLN A 72 45.39 -16.03 48.72
C GLN A 72 46.89 -15.99 48.39
N ALA A 73 47.75 -16.55 49.24
CA ALA A 73 49.19 -16.64 49.00
C ALA A 73 49.50 -17.54 47.79
N ALA A 74 48.80 -18.67 47.64
CA ALA A 74 48.95 -19.56 46.48
C ALA A 74 48.54 -18.84 45.17
N VAL A 75 47.40 -18.14 45.17
CA VAL A 75 46.93 -17.33 44.03
C VAL A 75 47.91 -16.21 43.69
N ALA A 76 48.51 -15.55 44.69
CA ALA A 76 49.47 -14.48 44.48
C ALA A 76 50.77 -14.95 43.77
N THR A 77 51.04 -16.26 43.72
CA THR A 77 52.20 -16.80 42.97
C THR A 77 52.04 -16.72 41.45
N GLY A 78 50.81 -16.60 40.95
CA GLY A 78 50.50 -16.67 39.52
C GLY A 78 50.59 -18.07 38.90
N LYS A 79 50.98 -19.09 39.67
CA LYS A 79 51.04 -20.49 39.23
C LYS A 79 49.66 -21.15 39.36
N PRO A 80 49.37 -22.22 38.58
CA PRO A 80 48.17 -23.02 38.82
C PRO A 80 48.05 -23.48 40.27
N VAL A 81 46.87 -23.27 40.87
CA VAL A 81 46.57 -23.60 42.26
C VAL A 81 45.70 -24.85 42.31
N TYR A 82 46.16 -25.87 43.01
CA TYR A 82 45.41 -27.10 43.22
C TYR A 82 44.82 -27.18 44.63
N ILE A 83 43.54 -27.50 44.73
CA ILE A 83 42.79 -27.71 45.98
C ILE A 83 42.62 -29.22 46.18
N PRO A 84 43.30 -29.85 47.14
CA PRO A 84 43.20 -31.29 47.36
C PRO A 84 41.79 -31.70 47.86
N PRO A 85 41.39 -32.96 47.68
CA PRO A 85 40.11 -33.46 48.22
C PRO A 85 40.14 -33.44 49.75
N GLY A 86 39.01 -33.13 50.38
CA GLY A 86 38.87 -33.01 51.83
C GLY A 86 39.35 -31.67 52.39
N ALA A 87 39.94 -30.79 51.58
CA ALA A 87 40.20 -29.41 51.98
C ALA A 87 38.87 -28.66 52.13
N ASN A 88 38.66 -28.02 53.28
CA ASN A 88 37.56 -27.09 53.50
C ASN A 88 38.15 -25.72 53.87
N LEU A 89 38.51 -24.96 52.84
CA LEU A 89 39.15 -23.66 53.00
C LEU A 89 38.09 -22.65 53.40
N THR A 90 38.13 -22.20 54.65
CA THR A 90 37.22 -21.17 55.16
C THR A 90 37.99 -19.85 55.35
N GLY A 91 37.42 -18.74 54.89
CA GLY A 91 37.95 -17.42 55.24
C GLY A 91 37.41 -16.27 54.39
N THR A 92 38.14 -15.15 54.40
CA THR A 92 37.78 -13.92 53.69
C THR A 92 37.96 -14.05 52.17
N GLU A 93 37.38 -13.10 51.42
CA GLU A 93 37.49 -12.98 49.96
C GLU A 93 38.90 -13.22 49.40
N VAL A 94 38.98 -14.05 48.36
CA VAL A 94 40.19 -14.33 47.59
C VAL A 94 40.22 -13.43 46.35
N LEU A 95 41.21 -12.55 46.31
CA LEU A 95 41.42 -11.62 45.22
C LEU A 95 42.33 -12.26 44.15
N VAL A 96 41.82 -12.37 42.92
CA VAL A 96 42.54 -12.93 41.77
C VAL A 96 42.89 -11.81 40.78
N THR A 97 44.16 -11.41 40.76
CA THR A 97 44.67 -10.29 39.92
C THR A 97 45.65 -10.73 38.84
N THR A 98 46.00 -12.01 38.76
CA THR A 98 46.96 -12.52 37.77
C THR A 98 46.24 -13.02 36.51
N PRO A 99 46.54 -12.47 35.32
CA PRO A 99 45.96 -12.97 34.07
C PRO A 99 46.31 -14.43 33.82
N GLY A 100 45.36 -15.21 33.30
CA GLY A 100 45.57 -16.64 33.00
C GLY A 100 45.63 -17.55 34.23
N GLN A 101 45.38 -17.02 35.44
CA GLN A 101 45.41 -17.80 36.67
C GLN A 101 44.45 -19.00 36.58
N GLN A 102 44.93 -20.18 36.99
CA GLN A 102 44.13 -21.40 37.08
C GLN A 102 43.98 -21.82 38.54
N ILE A 103 42.76 -22.14 38.96
CA ILE A 103 42.44 -22.66 40.29
C ILE A 103 41.55 -23.88 40.11
N PHE A 104 41.97 -25.04 40.61
CA PHE A 104 41.27 -26.29 40.34
C PHE A 104 41.29 -27.28 41.49
N GLY A 105 40.28 -28.15 41.56
CA GLY A 105 40.18 -29.19 42.57
C GLY A 105 40.19 -30.61 42.02
N ALA A 106 40.09 -31.57 42.94
CA ALA A 106 39.99 -33.01 42.65
C ALA A 106 38.55 -33.47 42.37
N GLY A 107 37.56 -32.59 42.52
CA GLY A 107 36.13 -32.87 42.46
C GLY A 107 35.39 -32.11 43.54
N TRP A 108 34.15 -32.47 43.81
CA TRP A 108 33.29 -31.76 44.77
C TRP A 108 33.72 -31.88 46.24
N ASP A 109 34.69 -32.76 46.56
CA ASP A 109 35.31 -32.87 47.88
C ASP A 109 36.40 -31.80 48.12
N SER A 110 36.81 -31.06 47.08
CA SER A 110 37.64 -29.86 47.20
C SER A 110 36.73 -28.67 47.50
N ILE A 111 36.68 -28.20 48.73
CA ILE A 111 35.67 -27.24 49.19
C ILE A 111 36.31 -25.90 49.57
N VAL A 112 35.72 -24.81 49.06
CA VAL A 112 35.99 -23.45 49.53
C VAL A 112 34.70 -22.91 50.13
N THR A 113 34.71 -22.63 51.43
CA THR A 113 33.56 -22.12 52.17
C THR A 113 33.72 -20.64 52.44
N GLN A 114 32.69 -19.88 52.14
CA GLN A 114 32.61 -18.46 52.46
C GLN A 114 32.74 -18.25 53.97
N GLY A 115 33.67 -17.40 54.40
CA GLY A 115 33.84 -17.07 55.83
C GLY A 115 33.19 -15.76 56.26
N ASP A 116 32.75 -14.92 55.32
CA ASP A 116 32.27 -13.56 55.57
C ASP A 116 31.09 -13.22 54.63
N LEU A 117 29.91 -12.98 55.19
CA LEU A 117 28.69 -12.64 54.44
C LEU A 117 28.78 -11.29 53.72
N THR A 118 29.72 -10.43 54.11
CA THR A 118 29.91 -9.10 53.51
C THR A 118 30.86 -9.10 52.32
N LYS A 119 31.38 -10.27 51.92
CA LYS A 119 32.32 -10.38 50.81
C LYS A 119 32.03 -11.56 49.90
N SER A 120 32.61 -11.53 48.69
CA SER A 120 32.58 -12.67 47.77
C SER A 120 33.55 -13.76 48.22
N VAL A 121 33.39 -15.00 47.73
CA VAL A 121 34.43 -16.02 47.90
C VAL A 121 35.62 -15.69 47.01
N PHE A 122 35.37 -15.46 45.71
CA PHE A 122 36.37 -15.03 44.75
C PHE A 122 36.00 -13.68 44.14
N LYS A 123 36.94 -12.73 44.18
CA LYS A 123 36.88 -11.48 43.44
C LYS A 123 37.91 -11.50 42.32
N VAL A 124 37.46 -11.47 41.07
CA VAL A 124 38.31 -11.67 39.89
C VAL A 124 38.51 -10.35 39.16
N ARG A 125 39.78 -9.94 39.01
CA ARG A 125 40.21 -8.66 38.41
C ARG A 125 41.18 -8.85 37.24
N ALA A 126 41.17 -10.03 36.63
CA ALA A 126 42.16 -10.41 35.62
C ALA A 126 41.54 -11.24 34.50
N ALA A 127 42.08 -11.07 33.30
CA ALA A 127 41.62 -11.76 32.10
C ALA A 127 42.06 -13.24 32.06
N GLY A 128 41.25 -14.09 31.43
CA GLY A 128 41.60 -15.48 31.14
C GLY A 128 41.73 -16.39 32.36
N VAL A 129 41.19 -15.97 33.52
CA VAL A 129 41.19 -16.76 34.75
C VAL A 129 40.27 -17.97 34.58
N ARG A 130 40.69 -19.13 35.12
CA ARG A 130 39.92 -20.37 35.05
C ARG A 130 39.75 -21.03 36.41
N PHE A 131 38.52 -21.40 36.72
CA PHE A 131 38.16 -22.19 37.88
C PHE A 131 37.56 -23.51 37.43
N HIS A 132 38.04 -24.66 37.94
CA HIS A 132 37.42 -25.92 37.57
C HIS A 132 37.46 -27.04 38.60
N ASN A 133 36.41 -27.86 38.61
CA ASN A 133 36.36 -29.16 39.31
C ASN A 133 36.48 -29.06 40.85
N PHE A 134 35.75 -28.13 41.48
CA PHE A 134 35.67 -28.01 42.94
C PHE A 134 34.31 -27.45 43.39
N ARG A 135 34.08 -27.39 44.70
CA ARG A 135 32.84 -26.91 45.32
C ARG A 135 33.06 -25.58 46.04
N VAL A 136 32.09 -24.68 45.91
CA VAL A 136 32.01 -23.44 46.71
C VAL A 136 30.76 -23.47 47.59
N ASN A 137 30.94 -23.23 48.88
CA ASN A 137 29.86 -23.18 49.86
C ASN A 137 29.61 -21.76 50.36
N GLY A 138 28.36 -21.31 50.30
CA GLY A 138 27.91 -20.13 51.01
C GLY A 138 27.42 -20.47 52.42
N ILE A 139 27.48 -19.49 53.31
CA ILE A 139 27.08 -19.60 54.73
C ILE A 139 25.84 -18.76 55.05
N LEU A 140 25.06 -18.39 54.03
CA LEU A 140 23.91 -17.52 54.19
C LEU A 140 22.66 -18.30 54.63
N ALA A 141 22.10 -17.99 55.80
CA ALA A 141 20.97 -18.72 56.38
C ALA A 141 19.58 -18.20 55.97
N THR A 142 19.50 -16.95 55.50
CA THR A 142 18.24 -16.27 55.18
C THR A 142 18.45 -15.32 54.00
N ALA A 143 17.39 -15.03 53.25
CA ALA A 143 17.42 -13.96 52.25
C ALA A 143 17.57 -12.60 52.94
N VAL A 144 18.81 -12.11 53.11
CA VAL A 144 19.08 -10.72 53.47
C VAL A 144 19.45 -9.93 52.22
N ASN A 145 19.05 -8.66 52.14
CA ASN A 145 19.48 -7.79 51.05
C ASN A 145 20.87 -7.23 51.38
N THR A 146 21.90 -8.05 51.26
CA THR A 146 23.29 -7.57 51.28
C THR A 146 23.87 -7.68 49.87
N ASP A 147 24.46 -6.60 49.34
CA ASP A 147 25.10 -6.59 48.01
C ASP A 147 26.44 -7.35 47.97
N ALA A 148 26.55 -8.42 48.76
CA ALA A 148 27.76 -9.22 48.96
C ALA A 148 27.40 -10.71 49.06
N ALA A 149 28.37 -11.62 49.22
CA ALA A 149 28.19 -13.08 49.19
C ALA A 149 27.98 -13.71 47.81
N PHE A 150 28.80 -13.31 46.84
CA PHE A 150 28.94 -13.99 45.54
C PHE A 150 29.94 -15.15 45.64
N ALA A 151 29.72 -16.26 44.93
CA ALA A 151 30.78 -17.25 44.77
C ALA A 151 31.92 -16.67 43.92
N PHE A 152 31.56 -16.05 42.79
CA PHE A 152 32.48 -15.37 41.87
C PHE A 152 31.94 -14.00 41.49
N PHE A 153 32.72 -12.95 41.75
CA PHE A 153 32.37 -11.58 41.41
C PHE A 153 33.45 -10.95 40.54
N THR A 154 33.06 -10.44 39.38
CA THR A 154 33.86 -9.50 38.59
C THR A 154 33.34 -8.09 38.82
N GLU A 155 34.16 -7.07 38.57
CA GLU A 155 33.73 -5.68 38.73
C GLU A 155 34.10 -4.84 37.51
N SER A 156 33.22 -3.92 37.13
CA SER A 156 33.38 -3.07 35.95
C SER A 156 34.68 -2.27 35.95
N ALA A 157 35.16 -1.85 37.14
CA ALA A 157 36.41 -1.10 37.27
C ALA A 157 37.67 -1.94 36.98
N TYR A 158 37.56 -3.26 37.04
CA TYR A 158 38.65 -4.20 36.81
C TYR A 158 38.11 -5.43 36.06
N PRO A 159 37.76 -5.28 34.78
CA PRO A 159 37.06 -6.32 34.06
C PRO A 159 37.90 -7.59 33.95
N ALA A 160 37.24 -8.73 34.02
CA ALA A 160 37.84 -10.05 33.93
C ALA A 160 37.34 -10.78 32.67
N PRO A 161 37.71 -10.30 31.46
CA PRO A 161 37.26 -10.94 30.23
C PRO A 161 37.80 -12.37 30.14
N SER A 162 37.01 -13.26 29.54
CA SER A 162 37.33 -14.68 29.40
C SER A 162 37.49 -15.42 30.74
N LEU A 163 36.80 -14.98 31.81
CA LEU A 163 36.65 -15.77 33.03
C LEU A 163 35.87 -17.05 32.72
N ALA A 164 36.45 -18.21 33.03
CA ALA A 164 35.85 -19.52 32.82
C ALA A 164 35.60 -20.26 34.14
N LEU A 165 34.38 -20.75 34.33
CA LEU A 165 33.94 -21.60 35.43
C LEU A 165 33.46 -22.94 34.85
N GLU A 166 34.12 -24.04 35.21
CA GLU A 166 33.84 -25.36 34.64
C GLU A 166 33.66 -26.43 35.73
N ARG A 167 32.53 -27.14 35.72
CA ARG A 167 32.27 -28.24 36.68
C ARG A 167 32.39 -27.79 38.15
N ILE A 168 31.88 -26.60 38.45
CA ILE A 168 31.80 -26.07 39.81
C ILE A 168 30.46 -26.48 40.43
N LEU A 169 30.48 -26.93 41.68
CA LEU A 169 29.28 -27.05 42.50
C LEU A 169 29.19 -25.82 43.42
N CYS A 170 28.19 -24.97 43.23
CA CYS A 170 27.85 -23.88 44.14
C CYS A 170 26.67 -24.30 45.01
N SER A 171 26.83 -24.17 46.33
CA SER A 171 25.89 -24.72 47.29
C SER A 171 25.96 -24.00 48.64
N GLY A 172 25.18 -24.44 49.61
CA GLY A 172 25.33 -24.05 51.02
C GLY A 172 26.24 -24.98 51.81
N ALA A 173 26.81 -24.44 52.89
CA ALA A 173 27.56 -25.22 53.88
C ALA A 173 26.73 -26.38 54.47
N ASP A 174 25.41 -26.19 54.63
CA ASP A 174 24.44 -27.21 55.04
C ASP A 174 23.03 -26.89 54.49
N ALA A 175 22.03 -27.73 54.80
CA ALA A 175 20.67 -27.61 54.28
C ALA A 175 19.95 -26.29 54.62
N ALA A 176 20.38 -25.57 55.66
CA ALA A 176 19.84 -24.28 56.07
C ALA A 176 20.58 -23.10 55.43
N HIS A 177 21.80 -23.31 54.93
CA HIS A 177 22.63 -22.27 54.35
C HIS A 177 22.70 -22.32 52.81
N GLY A 178 23.17 -21.24 52.20
CA GLY A 178 23.32 -21.07 50.76
C GLY A 178 24.16 -19.86 50.36
N MET A 179 24.04 -19.42 49.11
CA MET A 179 24.81 -18.31 48.52
C MET A 179 23.86 -17.25 47.94
N HIS A 180 24.26 -15.97 47.87
CA HIS A 180 23.43 -14.97 47.18
C HIS A 180 23.41 -15.19 45.68
N ASN A 181 24.61 -15.31 45.10
CA ASN A 181 24.79 -15.44 43.67
C ASN A 181 25.90 -16.45 43.39
N PHE A 182 25.77 -17.22 42.31
CA PHE A 182 26.88 -18.05 41.89
C PHE A 182 27.93 -17.23 41.14
N VAL A 183 27.60 -16.60 40.01
CA VAL A 183 28.56 -15.73 39.30
C VAL A 183 27.91 -14.46 38.76
N VAL A 184 28.67 -13.36 38.84
CA VAL A 184 28.37 -12.09 38.17
C VAL A 184 29.49 -11.77 37.19
N PHE A 185 29.13 -11.64 35.92
CA PHE A 185 29.96 -11.00 34.89
C PHE A 185 29.49 -9.55 34.76
N ASP A 186 30.13 -8.64 35.48
CA ASP A 186 29.85 -7.20 35.40
C ASP A 186 30.25 -6.61 34.04
N GLU A 187 29.99 -5.32 33.82
CA GLU A 187 30.28 -4.65 32.55
C GLU A 187 31.73 -4.88 32.08
N LEU A 188 31.92 -5.01 30.76
CA LEU A 188 33.21 -5.25 30.09
C LEU A 188 33.88 -6.61 30.41
N CYS A 189 33.26 -7.49 31.19
CA CYS A 189 33.76 -8.85 31.46
C CYS A 189 33.40 -9.84 30.33
N ASP A 190 33.70 -9.44 29.10
CA ASP A 190 33.31 -10.14 27.87
C ASP A 190 33.81 -11.59 27.80
N ASP A 191 33.14 -12.42 26.99
CA ASP A 191 33.53 -13.80 26.72
C ASP A 191 33.59 -14.69 27.97
N GLY A 192 32.83 -14.35 29.01
CA GLY A 192 32.68 -15.17 30.22
C GLY A 192 32.07 -16.54 29.91
N VAL A 193 32.51 -17.59 30.60
CA VAL A 193 32.15 -18.98 30.31
C VAL A 193 31.71 -19.70 31.59
N VAL A 194 30.54 -20.33 31.57
CA VAL A 194 30.01 -21.17 32.64
C VAL A 194 29.55 -22.49 32.06
N LEU A 195 30.29 -23.57 32.33
CA LEU A 195 30.09 -24.87 31.69
C LEU A 195 29.92 -26.01 32.69
N ASN A 196 28.85 -26.78 32.53
CA ASN A 196 28.61 -28.01 33.29
C ASN A 196 28.70 -27.83 34.82
N CYS A 197 28.31 -26.66 35.31
CA CYS A 197 28.23 -26.33 36.73
C CYS A 197 26.88 -26.73 37.30
N GLN A 198 26.86 -27.00 38.61
CA GLN A 198 25.64 -27.21 39.38
C GLN A 198 25.52 -26.13 40.44
N VAL A 199 24.36 -25.49 40.51
CA VAL A 199 24.04 -24.43 41.46
C VAL A 199 22.80 -24.83 42.22
N GLU A 200 22.91 -24.90 43.53
CA GLU A 200 21.78 -25.22 44.41
C GLU A 200 21.74 -24.28 45.61
N ARG A 201 20.55 -24.14 46.21
CA ARG A 201 20.36 -23.36 47.45
C ARG A 201 20.88 -21.93 47.34
N LEU A 202 20.48 -21.21 46.29
CA LEU A 202 20.68 -19.76 46.28
C LEU A 202 19.70 -19.10 47.26
N PHE A 203 20.01 -17.90 47.71
CA PHE A 203 19.12 -17.08 48.52
C PHE A 203 19.09 -15.69 47.93
N GLY A 204 17.89 -15.17 47.67
CA GLY A 204 17.72 -13.82 47.14
C GLY A 204 16.39 -13.28 47.60
N GLY A 205 16.37 -12.00 47.98
CA GLY A 205 15.12 -11.30 48.23
C GLY A 205 14.28 -11.19 46.96
N THR A 206 12.99 -10.96 47.13
CA THR A 206 12.03 -10.88 46.01
C THR A 206 12.18 -9.59 45.19
N HIS A 207 12.75 -8.50 45.72
CA HIS A 207 12.72 -7.20 45.02
C HIS A 207 14.04 -6.40 45.12
N GLY A 208 14.53 -5.92 43.96
CA GLY A 208 15.42 -4.77 43.81
C GLY A 208 16.92 -4.94 44.13
N GLY A 209 17.31 -5.94 44.94
CA GLY A 209 18.73 -6.19 45.25
C GLY A 209 19.45 -6.98 44.17
N GLY A 210 20.76 -6.78 44.00
CA GLY A 210 21.62 -7.53 43.07
C GLY A 210 21.85 -9.00 43.44
N ASN A 211 20.83 -9.69 43.97
CA ASN A 211 20.95 -10.97 44.67
C ASN A 211 20.00 -12.03 44.10
N GLY A 212 20.37 -13.30 44.28
CA GLY A 212 19.55 -14.46 43.91
C GLY A 212 19.73 -14.92 42.47
N TYR A 213 20.89 -14.67 41.85
CA TYR A 213 21.18 -15.08 40.47
C TYR A 213 22.09 -16.31 40.42
N GLY A 214 21.73 -17.30 39.62
CA GLY A 214 22.70 -18.32 39.21
C GLY A 214 23.83 -17.69 38.40
N VAL A 215 23.47 -17.05 37.29
CA VAL A 215 24.41 -16.29 36.47
C VAL A 215 23.80 -14.92 36.18
N LEU A 216 24.50 -13.84 36.55
CA LEU A 216 24.20 -12.50 36.07
C LEU A 216 25.24 -12.08 35.02
N VAL A 217 24.78 -11.58 33.88
CA VAL A 217 25.63 -11.17 32.76
C VAL A 217 25.31 -9.73 32.38
N GLY A 218 26.22 -8.80 32.66
CA GLY A 218 26.29 -7.45 32.10
C GLY A 218 27.37 -7.29 31.02
N ALA A 219 27.94 -8.40 30.55
CA ALA A 219 29.01 -8.45 29.56
C ALA A 219 28.54 -9.04 28.21
N ASN A 220 29.40 -8.98 27.18
CA ASN A 220 29.08 -9.49 25.85
C ASN A 220 29.62 -10.90 25.61
N ARG A 221 28.96 -11.65 24.72
CA ARG A 221 29.40 -12.95 24.21
C ARG A 221 29.63 -14.01 25.29
N ALA A 222 28.97 -13.88 26.44
CA ALA A 222 29.04 -14.90 27.48
C ALA A 222 28.42 -16.22 27.02
N LEU A 223 29.00 -17.34 27.44
CA LEU A 223 28.50 -18.69 27.19
C LEU A 223 28.09 -19.34 28.51
N VAL A 224 26.80 -19.63 28.66
CA VAL A 224 26.23 -20.38 29.79
C VAL A 224 25.64 -21.67 29.24
N HIS A 225 26.36 -22.78 29.39
CA HIS A 225 26.00 -24.04 28.72
C HIS A 225 26.08 -25.29 29.60
N GLY A 226 25.06 -26.14 29.50
CA GLY A 226 25.05 -27.46 30.15
C GLY A 226 24.97 -27.42 31.68
N ASN A 227 24.50 -26.32 32.27
CA ASN A 227 24.46 -26.13 33.72
C ASN A 227 23.12 -26.58 34.32
N GLU A 228 23.13 -26.89 35.62
CA GLU A 228 21.92 -27.20 36.39
C GLU A 228 21.72 -26.20 37.53
N PHE A 229 20.58 -25.51 37.55
CA PHE A 229 20.21 -24.56 38.59
C PHE A 229 18.99 -25.08 39.36
N HIS A 230 19.20 -25.50 40.60
CA HIS A 230 18.21 -26.02 41.53
C HIS A 230 17.93 -24.99 42.63
N MET A 231 17.15 -23.96 42.28
CA MET A 231 17.00 -22.79 43.15
C MET A 231 15.99 -23.06 44.27
N GLY A 232 14.81 -23.60 43.95
CA GLY A 232 13.75 -23.83 44.92
C GLY A 232 12.99 -22.54 45.26
N PHE A 233 11.74 -22.69 45.68
CA PHE A 233 10.87 -21.54 45.99
C PHE A 233 11.49 -20.63 47.07
N GLU A 234 11.50 -19.32 46.83
CA GLU A 234 12.14 -18.28 47.67
C GLU A 234 13.66 -18.42 47.85
N ARG A 235 14.28 -19.33 47.10
CA ARG A 235 15.71 -19.66 47.20
C ARG A 235 16.44 -19.34 45.90
N GLY A 236 16.26 -18.08 45.47
CA GLY A 236 16.85 -17.54 44.24
C GLY A 236 15.81 -16.88 43.35
N ARG A 237 16.20 -15.76 42.75
CA ARG A 237 15.35 -14.91 41.93
C ARG A 237 15.31 -15.42 40.49
N HIS A 238 16.47 -15.46 39.82
CA HIS A 238 16.60 -15.96 38.44
C HIS A 238 17.73 -16.97 38.30
N GLY A 239 17.55 -17.98 37.45
CA GLY A 239 18.63 -18.90 37.13
C GLY A 239 19.71 -18.19 36.34
N ILE A 240 19.31 -17.54 35.24
CA ILE A 240 20.20 -16.83 34.34
C ILE A 240 19.59 -15.47 33.99
N TYR A 241 20.35 -14.40 34.18
CA TYR A 241 19.93 -13.02 34.00
C TYR A 241 20.90 -12.30 33.07
N LEU A 242 20.48 -12.03 31.84
CA LEU A 242 21.20 -11.16 30.92
C LEU A 242 20.71 -9.73 31.14
N SER A 243 21.53 -8.92 31.81
CA SER A 243 21.22 -7.54 32.14
C SER A 243 21.54 -6.58 30.99
N ALA A 244 21.18 -5.32 31.17
CA ALA A 244 21.51 -4.20 30.30
C ALA A 244 22.89 -4.32 29.63
N GLY A 245 22.91 -4.15 28.31
CA GLY A 245 24.11 -4.22 27.49
C GLY A 245 24.57 -5.63 27.09
N ALA A 246 24.10 -6.68 27.76
CA ALA A 246 24.49 -8.04 27.42
C ALA A 246 24.06 -8.40 25.99
N SER A 247 25.06 -8.59 25.12
CA SER A 247 24.83 -8.82 23.69
C SER A 247 25.64 -9.97 23.14
N GLY A 248 25.07 -10.71 22.18
CA GLY A 248 25.71 -11.87 21.55
C GLY A 248 25.94 -13.05 22.49
N CYS A 249 25.30 -13.08 23.67
CA CYS A 249 25.46 -14.16 24.63
C CYS A 249 24.72 -15.42 24.18
N ARG A 250 25.17 -16.58 24.67
CA ARG A 250 24.58 -17.89 24.39
C ARG A 250 24.24 -18.59 25.69
N VAL A 251 22.96 -18.85 25.88
CA VAL A 251 22.41 -19.59 27.01
C VAL A 251 21.81 -20.88 26.47
N THR A 252 22.55 -21.99 26.55
CA THR A 252 22.15 -23.22 25.86
C THR A 252 22.20 -24.49 26.70
N ASP A 253 21.21 -25.36 26.52
CA ASP A 253 21.19 -26.71 27.13
C ASP A 253 21.29 -26.72 28.67
N ASN A 254 20.78 -25.67 29.33
CA ASN A 254 20.74 -25.61 30.79
C ASN A 254 19.41 -26.16 31.33
N LEU A 255 19.46 -26.75 32.52
CA LEU A 255 18.30 -27.01 33.35
C LEU A 255 18.16 -25.87 34.37
N VAL A 256 17.05 -25.14 34.32
CA VAL A 256 16.71 -24.14 35.35
C VAL A 256 15.43 -24.58 36.04
N GLN A 257 15.50 -24.86 37.34
CA GLN A 257 14.38 -25.35 38.11
C GLN A 257 14.09 -24.52 39.35
N GLY A 258 12.81 -24.19 39.55
CA GLY A 258 12.31 -23.63 40.80
C GLY A 258 12.76 -22.20 41.07
N ALA A 259 13.07 -21.42 40.03
CA ALA A 259 13.34 -20.00 40.20
C ALA A 259 12.08 -19.26 40.68
N THR A 260 12.22 -18.38 41.67
CA THR A 260 11.09 -17.61 42.22
C THR A 260 10.47 -16.67 41.16
N TYR A 261 11.32 -16.15 40.26
CA TYR A 261 10.93 -15.32 39.13
C TYR A 261 11.23 -16.06 37.81
N GLU A 262 11.56 -15.33 36.73
CA GLU A 262 11.97 -15.90 35.46
C GLU A 262 13.16 -16.86 35.65
N GLY A 263 13.09 -18.05 35.05
CA GLY A 263 14.23 -18.95 35.04
C GLY A 263 15.39 -18.37 34.21
N ILE A 264 15.06 -17.87 33.03
CA ILE A 264 16.00 -17.18 32.13
C ILE A 264 15.38 -15.85 31.71
N THR A 265 16.09 -14.75 31.89
CA THR A 265 15.58 -13.43 31.49
C THR A 265 16.63 -12.60 30.76
N VAL A 266 16.16 -11.86 29.77
CA VAL A 266 16.90 -10.82 29.06
C VAL A 266 16.20 -9.51 29.36
N TYR A 267 16.92 -8.59 29.98
CA TYR A 267 16.32 -7.44 30.66
C TYR A 267 17.18 -6.20 30.46
N ALA A 268 16.61 -5.19 29.82
CA ALA A 268 17.21 -3.86 29.73
C ALA A 268 16.15 -2.77 29.74
N PHE A 269 16.14 -1.90 30.75
CA PHE A 269 15.27 -0.74 30.75
C PHE A 269 15.54 0.17 29.55
N ASP A 270 14.60 1.07 29.30
CA ASP A 270 14.58 2.00 28.18
C ASP A 270 15.80 2.90 28.00
N THR A 271 16.36 3.31 29.14
CA THR A 271 17.51 4.20 29.23
C THR A 271 18.81 3.42 29.31
N GLN A 272 18.71 2.09 29.41
CA GLN A 272 19.85 1.20 29.47
C GLN A 272 20.25 0.72 28.07
N PRO A 273 21.53 0.36 27.88
CA PRO A 273 21.99 -0.28 26.65
C PRO A 273 21.16 -1.52 26.32
N ALA A 274 20.81 -1.67 25.05
CA ALA A 274 19.96 -2.78 24.60
C ALA A 274 20.63 -4.13 24.83
N CYS A 275 19.85 -5.14 25.17
CA CYS A 275 20.28 -6.53 25.09
C CYS A 275 20.04 -7.05 23.67
N ALA A 276 21.10 -7.29 22.91
CA ALA A 276 20.98 -7.55 21.48
C ALA A 276 21.63 -8.86 21.02
N GLY A 277 20.96 -9.58 20.11
CA GLY A 277 21.57 -10.73 19.43
C GLY A 277 21.88 -11.92 20.33
N ASN A 278 21.23 -12.05 21.49
CA ASN A 278 21.43 -13.19 22.39
C ASN A 278 20.68 -14.42 21.88
N VAL A 279 21.21 -15.61 22.19
CA VAL A 279 20.61 -16.90 21.82
C VAL A 279 20.31 -17.70 23.07
N ILE A 280 19.02 -18.00 23.28
CA ILE A 280 18.50 -18.80 24.38
C ILE A 280 17.93 -20.07 23.75
N SER A 281 18.66 -21.18 23.81
CA SER A 281 18.25 -22.39 23.07
C SER A 281 18.49 -23.72 23.74
N GLY A 282 17.59 -24.69 23.54
CA GLY A 282 17.75 -26.05 24.07
C GLY A 282 17.64 -26.15 25.60
N ASN A 283 17.25 -25.07 26.29
CA ASN A 283 17.14 -25.08 27.74
C ASN A 283 15.86 -25.80 28.19
N ARG A 284 15.91 -26.41 29.36
CA ARG A 284 14.75 -26.95 30.06
C ARG A 284 14.46 -26.09 31.29
N VAL A 285 13.35 -25.37 31.29
CA VAL A 285 12.96 -24.45 32.36
C VAL A 285 11.70 -24.98 33.04
N VAL A 286 11.81 -25.35 34.31
CA VAL A 286 10.79 -26.15 35.02
C VAL A 286 10.43 -25.49 36.34
N ASP A 287 9.13 -25.41 36.61
CA ASP A 287 8.61 -24.90 37.89
C ASP A 287 9.12 -23.48 38.26
N CYS A 288 9.45 -22.65 37.27
CA CYS A 288 9.88 -21.26 37.45
C CYS A 288 8.68 -20.30 37.50
N VAL A 289 8.89 -19.09 38.04
CA VAL A 289 7.83 -18.09 38.27
C VAL A 289 6.74 -18.62 39.20
N TRP A 290 6.99 -19.75 39.86
CA TRP A 290 6.02 -20.35 40.73
C TRP A 290 6.06 -19.63 42.07
N GLY A 291 4.87 -19.28 42.56
CA GLY A 291 4.63 -19.22 43.99
C GLY A 291 4.96 -20.54 44.69
N PRO A 292 4.56 -20.73 45.96
CA PRO A 292 4.59 -22.08 46.50
C PRO A 292 3.76 -23.01 45.59
N PRO A 293 4.11 -24.31 45.47
CA PRO A 293 3.29 -25.25 44.71
C PRO A 293 1.85 -25.12 45.17
N ASN A 294 0.94 -25.09 44.19
CA ASN A 294 -0.48 -24.94 44.46
C ASN A 294 -0.92 -25.96 45.52
N PRO A 295 -1.53 -25.53 46.65
CA PRO A 295 -2.03 -26.42 47.67
C PRO A 295 -2.86 -27.52 47.05
N SER A 296 -2.47 -28.78 47.24
CA SER A 296 -3.22 -29.90 46.70
C SER A 296 -3.44 -30.97 47.74
N SER A 297 -4.59 -31.62 47.65
CA SER A 297 -4.98 -32.73 48.49
C SER A 297 -5.99 -33.61 47.77
N THR A 298 -6.41 -34.69 48.41
CA THR A 298 -7.44 -35.59 47.89
C THR A 298 -8.68 -35.54 48.77
N LEU A 299 -9.84 -35.78 48.18
CA LEU A 299 -11.08 -35.90 48.92
C LEU A 299 -11.03 -37.10 49.87
N THR A 300 -11.37 -36.89 51.14
CA THR A 300 -11.52 -37.99 52.12
C THR A 300 -12.89 -38.66 52.04
N ALA A 301 -13.88 -37.98 51.49
CA ALA A 301 -15.21 -38.50 51.21
C ALA A 301 -15.71 -37.99 49.84
N GLY A 302 -16.57 -38.76 49.17
CA GLY A 302 -17.23 -38.30 47.96
C GLY A 302 -18.18 -37.11 48.22
N ILE A 303 -18.38 -36.29 47.20
CA ILE A 303 -19.23 -35.09 47.24
C ILE A 303 -20.26 -35.13 46.11
N SER A 304 -21.49 -34.67 46.37
CA SER A 304 -22.53 -34.50 45.34
C SER A 304 -22.31 -33.21 44.53
N SER A 305 -23.08 -33.02 43.45
CA SER A 305 -23.10 -31.77 42.67
C SER A 305 -23.68 -30.57 43.44
N SER A 306 -24.26 -30.78 44.61
CA SER A 306 -24.84 -29.72 45.46
C SER A 306 -24.07 -29.50 46.76
N ALA A 307 -22.90 -30.12 46.92
CA ALA A 307 -22.12 -30.03 48.16
C ALA A 307 -21.57 -28.61 48.36
N THR A 308 -21.86 -28.00 49.50
CA THR A 308 -21.33 -26.68 49.91
C THR A 308 -20.08 -26.77 50.77
N SER A 309 -19.62 -27.99 51.05
CA SER A 309 -18.39 -28.27 51.79
C SER A 309 -17.67 -29.48 51.22
N VAL A 310 -16.35 -29.46 51.28
CA VAL A 310 -15.46 -30.50 50.77
C VAL A 310 -14.44 -30.84 51.86
N THR A 311 -14.31 -32.12 52.21
CA THR A 311 -13.29 -32.56 53.17
C THR A 311 -12.12 -33.17 52.41
N VAL A 312 -10.92 -32.66 52.70
CA VAL A 312 -9.67 -33.09 52.07
C VAL A 312 -8.76 -33.80 53.07
N ALA A 313 -7.75 -34.53 52.58
CA ALA A 313 -6.80 -35.24 53.44
C ALA A 313 -5.94 -34.27 54.28
N SER A 314 -5.60 -33.11 53.70
CA SER A 314 -4.95 -32.01 54.41
C SER A 314 -5.41 -30.67 53.85
N GLY A 315 -6.07 -29.86 54.68
CA GLY A 315 -6.46 -28.49 54.36
C GLY A 315 -5.39 -27.45 54.69
N SER A 316 -4.30 -27.83 55.38
CA SER A 316 -3.37 -26.87 56.02
C SER A 316 -2.65 -25.94 55.04
N ALA A 317 -2.46 -26.36 53.80
CA ALA A 317 -1.85 -25.55 52.75
C ALA A 317 -2.86 -24.66 52.01
N PHE A 318 -4.17 -24.98 52.07
CA PHE A 318 -5.20 -24.23 51.36
C PHE A 318 -5.45 -22.86 52.00
N SER A 319 -5.81 -21.86 51.21
CA SER A 319 -6.22 -20.55 51.69
C SER A 319 -7.41 -20.65 52.64
N SER A 320 -7.49 -19.68 53.55
CA SER A 320 -8.60 -19.51 54.47
C SER A 320 -9.24 -18.14 54.28
N PRO A 321 -9.96 -17.90 53.16
CA PRO A 321 -10.56 -16.60 52.89
C PRO A 321 -11.56 -16.19 53.99
N THR A 322 -11.68 -14.89 54.23
CA THR A 322 -12.65 -14.29 55.15
C THR A 322 -13.27 -13.04 54.50
N GLY A 323 -14.41 -12.56 55.00
CA GLY A 323 -14.99 -11.29 54.55
C GLY A 323 -15.53 -11.26 53.12
N GLY A 324 -16.00 -12.39 52.58
CA GLY A 324 -16.54 -12.49 51.21
C GLY A 324 -15.48 -12.73 50.13
N ALA A 325 -14.20 -12.77 50.48
CA ALA A 325 -13.14 -13.24 49.59
C ALA A 325 -13.28 -14.74 49.29
N HIS A 326 -12.68 -15.18 48.20
CA HIS A 326 -12.63 -16.59 47.81
C HIS A 326 -11.26 -16.93 47.22
N ALA A 327 -10.91 -18.21 47.24
CA ALA A 327 -9.78 -18.77 46.51
C ALA A 327 -10.31 -19.78 45.47
N GLY A 328 -9.85 -19.70 44.23
CA GLY A 328 -10.22 -20.67 43.21
C GLY A 328 -9.58 -22.02 43.46
N ALA A 329 -10.25 -23.12 43.13
CA ALA A 329 -9.66 -24.45 43.14
C ALA A 329 -10.26 -25.36 42.06
N ILE A 330 -9.45 -26.28 41.53
CA ILE A 330 -9.89 -27.28 40.56
C ILE A 330 -10.02 -28.62 41.25
N LEU A 331 -11.17 -29.25 41.07
CA LEU A 331 -11.47 -30.58 41.54
C LEU A 331 -11.54 -31.53 40.33
N GLU A 332 -10.76 -32.60 40.35
CA GLU A 332 -10.55 -33.47 39.17
C GLU A 332 -10.55 -34.96 39.50
N GLN A 333 -11.16 -35.76 38.61
CA GLN A 333 -11.18 -37.21 38.65
C GLN A 333 -11.37 -37.79 37.24
N GLY A 334 -10.30 -38.35 36.65
CA GLY A 334 -10.34 -38.84 35.27
C GLY A 334 -10.63 -37.69 34.29
N ALA A 335 -11.69 -37.83 33.48
CA ALA A 335 -12.13 -36.79 32.57
C ALA A 335 -13.04 -35.73 33.23
N SER A 336 -13.56 -36.00 34.44
CA SER A 336 -14.42 -35.06 35.17
C SER A 336 -13.57 -34.00 35.86
N ARG A 337 -13.91 -32.73 35.62
CA ARG A 337 -13.25 -31.58 36.22
C ARG A 337 -14.27 -30.50 36.56
N GLU A 338 -13.99 -29.76 37.61
CA GLU A 338 -14.83 -28.66 38.05
C GLU A 338 -14.00 -27.56 38.72
N PHE A 339 -14.34 -26.31 38.43
CA PHE A 339 -13.84 -25.18 39.20
C PHE A 339 -14.79 -24.81 40.33
N ILE A 340 -14.22 -24.62 41.51
CA ILE A 340 -14.94 -24.25 42.73
C ILE A 340 -14.27 -23.02 43.37
N TRP A 341 -15.05 -22.25 44.12
CA TRP A 341 -14.52 -21.22 44.99
C TRP A 341 -14.48 -21.73 46.43
N ILE A 342 -13.30 -21.75 47.05
CA ILE A 342 -13.14 -21.94 48.49
C ILE A 342 -13.46 -20.61 49.15
N THR A 343 -14.48 -20.56 50.00
CA THR A 343 -14.91 -19.33 50.69
C THR A 343 -14.53 -19.31 52.16
N ALA A 344 -14.21 -20.48 52.74
CA ALA A 344 -13.67 -20.60 54.09
C ALA A 344 -12.95 -21.94 54.25
N ARG A 345 -12.06 -22.02 55.25
CA ARG A 345 -11.41 -23.26 55.67
C ARG A 345 -11.55 -23.45 57.17
N SER A 346 -11.92 -24.66 57.60
CA SER A 346 -11.91 -25.09 59.00
C SER A 346 -11.20 -26.45 59.10
N GLY A 347 -9.92 -26.42 59.48
CA GLY A 347 -9.05 -27.60 59.46
C GLY A 347 -8.94 -28.20 58.06
N ASN A 348 -9.43 -29.43 57.91
CA ASN A 348 -9.45 -30.18 56.65
C ASN A 348 -10.75 -30.03 55.85
N THR A 349 -11.70 -29.20 56.31
CA THR A 349 -12.95 -28.94 55.61
C THR A 349 -12.90 -27.56 54.94
N LEU A 350 -13.18 -27.53 53.64
CA LEU A 350 -13.26 -26.33 52.83
C LEU A 350 -14.73 -26.04 52.55
N THR A 351 -15.21 -24.85 52.91
CA THR A 351 -16.52 -24.36 52.45
C THR A 351 -16.36 -23.89 51.02
N VAL A 352 -17.25 -24.33 50.12
CA VAL A 352 -17.09 -24.08 48.69
C VAL A 352 -18.38 -23.61 48.02
N VAL A 353 -18.21 -22.84 46.94
CA VAL A 353 -19.23 -22.61 45.91
C VAL A 353 -18.82 -23.41 44.67
N ARG A 354 -19.73 -24.26 44.21
CA ARG A 354 -19.52 -25.24 43.14
C ARG A 354 -19.86 -24.65 41.76
N GLY A 355 -19.38 -25.26 40.68
CA GLY A 355 -19.76 -24.94 39.31
C GLY A 355 -19.45 -23.49 38.91
N GLN A 356 -18.27 -23.00 39.26
CA GLN A 356 -17.86 -21.63 38.95
C GLN A 356 -17.11 -21.57 37.62
N GLY A 357 -16.89 -20.36 37.07
CA GLY A 357 -16.10 -20.17 35.84
C GLY A 357 -16.67 -20.88 34.59
N GLY A 358 -18.00 -21.00 34.51
CA GLY A 358 -18.69 -21.68 33.39
C GLY A 358 -18.80 -23.21 33.53
N PHE A 359 -18.28 -23.80 34.60
CA PHE A 359 -18.43 -25.23 34.88
C PHE A 359 -19.80 -25.56 35.48
N SER A 360 -20.31 -26.75 35.20
CA SER A 360 -21.44 -27.31 35.95
C SER A 360 -20.92 -28.14 37.11
N ALA A 361 -21.60 -28.06 38.25
CA ALA A 361 -21.24 -28.86 39.41
C ALA A 361 -21.47 -30.36 39.14
N VAL A 362 -20.47 -31.21 39.38
CA VAL A 362 -20.54 -32.67 39.16
C VAL A 362 -20.18 -33.47 40.41
N ALA A 363 -20.71 -34.68 40.57
CA ALA A 363 -20.34 -35.51 41.72
C ALA A 363 -18.91 -36.04 41.56
N PHE A 364 -18.18 -36.12 42.67
CA PHE A 364 -16.83 -36.69 42.72
C PHE A 364 -16.74 -37.70 43.85
N THR A 365 -15.93 -38.76 43.68
CA THR A 365 -15.76 -39.76 44.74
C THR A 365 -14.55 -39.45 45.63
N THR A 366 -14.42 -40.19 46.73
CA THR A 366 -13.20 -40.22 47.55
C THR A 366 -11.97 -40.43 46.65
N GLY A 367 -10.88 -39.74 46.98
CA GLY A 367 -9.63 -39.78 46.22
C GLY A 367 -9.55 -38.81 45.03
N ALA A 368 -10.64 -38.13 44.65
CA ALA A 368 -10.57 -37.06 43.67
C ALA A 368 -9.60 -35.97 44.15
N ARG A 369 -8.82 -35.40 43.23
CA ARG A 369 -7.79 -34.43 43.55
C ARG A 369 -8.41 -33.04 43.60
N LEU A 370 -8.10 -32.28 44.64
CA LEU A 370 -8.40 -30.85 44.73
C LEU A 370 -7.07 -30.10 44.72
N THR A 371 -6.93 -29.13 43.82
CA THR A 371 -5.76 -28.27 43.73
C THR A 371 -6.22 -26.82 43.77
N GLU A 372 -5.82 -26.07 44.78
CA GLU A 372 -6.09 -24.63 44.86
C GLU A 372 -5.31 -23.89 43.78
N CYS A 373 -5.97 -22.93 43.16
CA CYS A 373 -5.36 -22.05 42.20
C CYS A 373 -4.95 -20.76 42.91
N LEU A 374 -3.69 -20.68 43.37
CA LEU A 374 -3.17 -19.45 43.95
C LEU A 374 -3.15 -18.34 42.88
N PRO A 375 -3.24 -17.04 43.22
CA PRO A 375 -2.91 -15.95 42.30
C PRO A 375 -1.46 -16.07 41.80
N ALA A 376 -1.19 -15.62 40.57
CA ALA A 376 0.18 -15.52 40.07
C ALA A 376 0.92 -14.44 40.89
N ILE A 377 2.10 -14.76 41.43
CA ILE A 377 2.88 -13.80 42.23
C ILE A 377 3.44 -12.67 41.34
N ASN A 378 3.58 -12.91 40.03
CA ASN A 378 3.91 -11.90 39.04
C ASN A 378 3.13 -12.16 37.75
N ALA A 379 2.06 -11.40 37.53
CA ALA A 379 1.21 -11.55 36.35
C ALA A 379 1.90 -11.23 35.01
N PHE A 380 3.15 -10.75 35.03
CA PHE A 380 3.88 -10.27 33.85
C PHE A 380 5.11 -11.12 33.47
N ALA A 381 5.51 -12.08 34.30
CA ALA A 381 6.78 -12.81 34.12
C ALA A 381 6.59 -14.12 33.35
N GLY A 382 7.47 -14.36 32.37
CA GLY A 382 7.63 -15.65 31.70
C GLY A 382 8.66 -16.55 32.38
N ALA A 383 8.57 -17.88 32.25
CA ALA A 383 9.70 -18.74 32.66
C ALA A 383 10.96 -18.41 31.84
N ILE A 384 10.76 -18.03 30.57
CA ILE A 384 11.75 -17.32 29.75
C ILE A 384 11.17 -15.95 29.38
N SER A 385 11.90 -14.87 29.63
CA SER A 385 11.44 -13.51 29.32
C SER A 385 12.43 -12.70 28.49
N LEU A 386 11.90 -11.93 27.55
CA LEU A 386 12.57 -10.80 26.89
C LEU A 386 11.83 -9.52 27.28
N ALA A 387 12.46 -8.63 28.02
CA ALA A 387 11.80 -7.47 28.59
C ALA A 387 12.43 -6.13 28.15
N TRP A 388 11.57 -5.17 27.78
CA TRP A 388 11.91 -3.81 27.34
C TRP A 388 12.91 -3.76 26.17
N ASN A 389 14.10 -3.17 26.34
CA ASN A 389 15.05 -2.87 25.27
C ASN A 389 15.83 -4.10 24.80
N CYS A 390 15.11 -5.10 24.30
CA CYS A 390 15.62 -6.37 23.77
C CYS A 390 15.49 -6.41 22.25
N ARG A 391 16.62 -6.59 21.54
CA ARG A 391 16.65 -6.55 20.06
C ARG A 391 17.26 -7.80 19.45
N ASP A 392 16.66 -8.31 18.38
CA ASP A 392 17.26 -9.38 17.57
C ASP A 392 17.65 -10.64 18.37
N ASN A 393 17.00 -10.90 19.50
CA ASN A 393 17.29 -12.08 20.31
C ASN A 393 16.55 -13.30 19.75
N VAL A 394 17.13 -14.48 19.95
CA VAL A 394 16.59 -15.75 19.50
C VAL A 394 16.26 -16.62 20.71
N VAL A 395 14.99 -16.98 20.86
CA VAL A 395 14.51 -17.96 21.84
C VAL A 395 14.06 -19.20 21.06
N SER A 396 14.87 -20.27 21.09
CA SER A 396 14.60 -21.43 20.23
C SER A 396 14.81 -22.81 20.83
N GLY A 397 13.94 -23.78 20.50
CA GLY A 397 14.13 -25.16 20.93
C GLY A 397 14.09 -25.39 22.44
N ASN A 398 13.56 -24.44 23.23
CA ASN A 398 13.47 -24.58 24.67
C ASN A 398 12.25 -25.42 25.07
N THR A 399 12.35 -26.12 26.19
CA THR A 399 11.23 -26.82 26.84
C THR A 399 10.89 -26.09 28.14
N VAL A 400 9.68 -25.56 28.23
CA VAL A 400 9.16 -24.90 29.42
C VAL A 400 8.02 -25.73 30.01
N GLU A 401 8.13 -26.08 31.30
CA GLU A 401 7.16 -26.92 31.99
C GLU A 401 6.70 -26.24 33.28
N ASN A 402 5.39 -26.19 33.46
CA ASN A 402 4.74 -25.74 34.68
C ASN A 402 5.19 -24.34 35.16
N SER A 403 5.20 -23.36 34.25
CA SER A 403 5.46 -21.97 34.67
C SER A 403 4.34 -21.44 35.56
N GLY A 404 4.69 -20.82 36.68
CA GLY A 404 3.73 -20.11 37.53
C GLY A 404 3.23 -18.78 36.95
N GLY A 405 3.78 -18.31 35.83
CA GLY A 405 3.33 -17.15 35.06
C GLY A 405 3.08 -17.54 33.60
N HIS A 406 3.69 -16.80 32.67
CA HIS A 406 3.71 -17.17 31.26
C HIS A 406 4.79 -18.22 30.98
N GLY A 407 4.62 -19.06 29.96
CA GLY A 407 5.72 -19.95 29.56
C GLY A 407 6.90 -19.15 29.00
N ILE A 408 6.64 -18.44 27.91
CA ILE A 408 7.56 -17.46 27.32
C ILE A 408 6.85 -16.11 27.28
N SER A 409 7.54 -15.04 27.67
CA SER A 409 7.03 -13.67 27.59
C SER A 409 7.99 -12.79 26.78
N VAL A 410 7.46 -12.07 25.79
CA VAL A 410 8.16 -10.99 25.10
C VAL A 410 7.41 -9.71 25.38
N ASN A 411 7.98 -8.84 26.21
CA ASN A 411 7.27 -7.71 26.79
C ASN A 411 8.05 -6.40 26.66
N GLY A 412 7.59 -5.53 25.76
CA GLY A 412 8.10 -4.16 25.61
C GLY A 412 7.43 -3.10 26.47
N THR A 413 6.50 -3.48 27.36
CA THR A 413 5.75 -2.54 28.21
C THR A 413 6.67 -1.84 29.17
N GLY A 414 6.72 -0.52 29.12
CA GLY A 414 7.61 0.30 29.95
C GLY A 414 8.61 1.10 29.14
N ALA A 415 8.76 0.78 27.84
CA ALA A 415 9.46 1.53 26.79
C ALA A 415 8.87 2.91 26.51
N SER A 416 9.00 3.84 27.46
CA SER A 416 8.81 5.27 27.27
C SER A 416 9.67 5.82 26.13
N GLY A 417 9.00 6.54 25.22
CA GLY A 417 9.63 7.43 24.26
C GLY A 417 10.17 6.82 22.96
N ASP A 418 10.06 5.50 22.74
CA ASP A 418 10.41 4.91 21.44
C ASP A 418 9.73 3.54 21.25
N ALA A 419 8.76 3.46 20.34
CA ALA A 419 7.94 2.29 20.04
C ALA A 419 8.69 1.09 19.40
N ASP A 420 10.03 1.08 19.50
CA ASP A 420 10.93 0.25 18.69
C ASP A 420 12.01 -0.46 19.53
N LYS A 421 11.88 -0.50 20.85
CA LYS A 421 12.93 -1.03 21.73
C LYS A 421 12.91 -2.56 21.85
N THR A 422 11.72 -3.18 21.79
CA THR A 422 11.57 -4.65 21.71
C THR A 422 11.34 -5.06 20.26
N THR A 423 12.41 -5.17 19.48
CA THR A 423 12.33 -5.34 18.02
C THR A 423 13.10 -6.54 17.50
N GLY A 424 12.65 -7.13 16.38
CA GLY A 424 13.41 -8.14 15.64
C GLY A 424 13.60 -9.49 16.35
N ASN A 425 12.97 -9.70 17.50
CA ASN A 425 13.14 -10.94 18.26
C ASN A 425 12.47 -12.13 17.54
N LEU A 426 13.09 -13.30 17.65
CA LEU A 426 12.65 -14.57 17.06
C LEU A 426 12.33 -15.58 18.16
N VAL A 427 11.08 -16.03 18.24
CA VAL A 427 10.64 -17.10 19.16
C VAL A 427 10.23 -18.30 18.33
N THR A 428 11.05 -19.36 18.30
CA THR A 428 10.83 -20.48 17.37
C THR A 428 11.11 -21.88 17.90
N GLY A 429 10.28 -22.85 17.53
CA GLY A 429 10.54 -24.26 17.84
C GLY A 429 10.53 -24.60 19.33
N ASN A 430 9.93 -23.77 20.19
CA ASN A 430 9.85 -24.02 21.62
C ASN A 430 8.66 -24.94 21.96
N SER A 431 8.79 -25.73 23.01
CA SER A 431 7.73 -26.56 23.58
C SER A 431 7.35 -26.01 24.95
N VAL A 432 6.10 -25.56 25.13
CA VAL A 432 5.63 -24.99 26.39
C VAL A 432 4.44 -25.79 26.88
N HIS A 433 4.48 -26.22 28.14
CA HIS A 433 3.45 -27.04 28.78
C HIS A 433 3.03 -26.46 30.14
N HIS A 434 1.72 -26.43 30.39
CA HIS A 434 1.14 -26.08 31.70
C HIS A 434 1.57 -24.71 32.24
N ALA A 435 1.65 -23.70 31.38
CA ALA A 435 1.82 -22.34 31.86
C ALA A 435 0.53 -21.87 32.56
N LYS A 436 0.69 -21.27 33.74
CA LYS A 436 -0.44 -20.79 34.54
C LYS A 436 -1.22 -19.70 33.80
N LEU A 437 -0.53 -18.69 33.26
CA LEU A 437 -1.08 -17.69 32.35
C LEU A 437 -0.91 -18.20 30.91
N SER A 438 -0.60 -17.37 29.92
CA SER A 438 -0.40 -17.86 28.55
C SER A 438 0.86 -18.70 28.37
N ALA A 439 0.82 -19.69 27.48
CA ALA A 439 2.03 -20.42 27.09
C ALA A 439 3.02 -19.49 26.39
N LEU A 440 2.52 -18.56 25.56
CA LEU A 440 3.30 -17.48 24.97
C LEU A 440 2.53 -16.16 25.08
N GLU A 441 3.17 -15.14 25.64
CA GLU A 441 2.68 -13.76 25.59
C GLU A 441 3.63 -12.88 24.77
N ILE A 442 3.03 -12.04 23.93
CA ILE A 442 3.71 -11.03 23.14
C ILE A 442 3.03 -9.70 23.42
N LYS A 443 3.82 -8.75 23.91
CA LYS A 443 3.34 -7.46 24.35
C LYS A 443 4.27 -6.38 23.86
N ALA A 444 3.73 -5.44 23.08
CA ALA A 444 4.48 -4.30 22.55
C ALA A 444 5.77 -4.69 21.79
N MET A 445 5.70 -5.75 20.98
CA MET A 445 6.82 -6.22 20.15
C MET A 445 6.69 -5.70 18.72
N ARG A 446 7.82 -5.30 18.10
CA ARG A 446 7.87 -4.88 16.68
C ARG A 446 8.70 -5.83 15.82
N GLY A 447 8.26 -6.10 14.59
CA GLY A 447 9.13 -6.63 13.53
C GLY A 447 9.69 -8.04 13.80
N GLY A 448 9.00 -8.83 14.61
CA GLY A 448 9.50 -10.11 15.08
C GLY A 448 8.75 -11.32 14.56
N VAL A 449 9.32 -12.50 14.78
CA VAL A 449 8.85 -13.76 14.20
C VAL A 449 8.55 -14.77 15.29
N ILE A 450 7.36 -15.34 15.24
CA ILE A 450 6.87 -16.36 16.16
C ILE A 450 6.55 -17.60 15.35
N ALA A 451 7.42 -18.59 15.36
CA ALA A 451 7.35 -19.68 14.41
C ALA A 451 7.44 -21.08 15.02
N SER A 452 6.69 -22.04 14.50
CA SER A 452 6.90 -23.47 14.78
C SER A 452 6.91 -23.85 16.27
N ASN A 453 6.26 -23.08 17.15
CA ASN A 453 6.20 -23.40 18.57
C ASN A 453 5.08 -24.41 18.86
N ALA A 454 5.33 -25.33 19.77
CA ALA A 454 4.38 -26.28 20.31
C ALA A 454 3.88 -25.78 21.68
N LEU A 455 2.74 -25.11 21.68
CA LEU A 455 2.18 -24.44 22.85
C LEU A 455 1.00 -25.25 23.39
N HIS A 456 1.19 -25.88 24.54
CA HIS A 456 0.25 -26.81 25.13
C HIS A 456 -0.20 -26.33 26.51
N GLU A 457 -1.50 -26.37 26.73
CA GLU A 457 -2.10 -26.22 28.04
C GLU A 457 -1.71 -24.91 28.76
N GLY A 458 -1.60 -23.81 28.02
CA GLY A 458 -1.54 -22.46 28.60
C GLY A 458 -2.93 -21.98 29.06
N GLY A 459 -2.96 -21.11 30.06
CA GLY A 459 -4.16 -20.46 30.56
C GLY A 459 -4.82 -21.20 31.71
N TRP A 460 -4.03 -21.97 32.47
CA TRP A 460 -4.54 -22.75 33.61
C TRP A 460 -5.14 -21.89 34.72
N TYR A 461 -4.82 -20.61 34.82
CA TYR A 461 -5.44 -19.75 35.81
C TYR A 461 -5.34 -18.27 35.45
N HIS A 462 -6.45 -17.59 35.64
CA HIS A 462 -6.49 -16.15 35.82
C HIS A 462 -7.34 -15.83 37.05
N GLU A 463 -7.14 -14.65 37.62
CA GLU A 463 -7.97 -14.12 38.71
C GLU A 463 -9.46 -14.04 38.35
N ASP A 464 -9.79 -13.88 37.07
CA ASP A 464 -11.18 -13.91 36.56
C ASP A 464 -11.77 -15.32 36.41
N GLY A 465 -10.98 -16.35 36.75
CA GLY A 465 -11.35 -17.75 36.66
C GLY A 465 -10.50 -18.57 35.68
N PRO A 466 -10.55 -19.91 35.80
CA PRO A 466 -9.85 -20.82 34.92
C PRO A 466 -10.28 -20.62 33.47
N GLY A 467 -9.29 -20.61 32.57
CA GLY A 467 -9.52 -20.55 31.15
C GLY A 467 -9.82 -19.18 30.58
N SER A 468 -9.80 -18.09 31.36
CA SER A 468 -9.96 -16.76 30.75
C SER A 468 -8.74 -16.34 29.89
N MET A 469 -7.57 -16.91 30.16
CA MET A 469 -6.34 -16.63 29.42
C MET A 469 -6.18 -17.54 28.20
N PRO A 470 -5.70 -17.00 27.07
CA PRO A 470 -5.44 -17.78 25.86
C PRO A 470 -4.12 -18.57 25.99
N VAL A 471 -3.94 -19.56 25.11
CA VAL A 471 -2.64 -20.25 24.96
C VAL A 471 -1.58 -19.29 24.43
N MET A 472 -1.91 -18.53 23.38
CA MET A 472 -1.07 -17.45 22.85
C MET A 472 -1.80 -16.12 23.00
N ARG A 473 -1.12 -15.12 23.54
CA ARG A 473 -1.66 -13.77 23.72
C ARG A 473 -0.82 -12.76 22.98
N VAL A 474 -1.45 -11.92 22.18
CA VAL A 474 -0.83 -10.72 21.60
C VAL A 474 -1.59 -9.51 22.11
N VAL A 475 -0.91 -8.68 22.88
CA VAL A 475 -1.48 -7.55 23.60
C VAL A 475 -0.74 -6.26 23.28
N ALA A 476 -1.44 -5.15 23.53
CA ALA A 476 -0.86 -3.81 23.59
C ALA A 476 0.03 -3.63 24.82
N SER A 477 0.89 -2.62 24.79
CA SER A 477 1.57 -2.11 26.00
C SER A 477 0.54 -1.64 27.04
N ASP A 478 0.78 -1.88 28.33
CA ASP A 478 -0.06 -1.30 29.40
C ASP A 478 0.06 0.23 29.47
N ASN A 479 1.14 0.79 28.91
CA ASN A 479 1.46 2.21 29.03
C ASN A 479 0.96 3.05 27.84
N ALA A 480 -0.07 2.61 27.14
CA ALA A 480 -0.81 3.34 26.09
C ALA A 480 -0.02 3.82 24.84
N ASP A 481 1.30 3.66 24.78
CA ASP A 481 2.11 4.30 23.73
C ASP A 481 2.12 3.55 22.37
N PHE A 482 2.13 2.21 22.36
CA PHE A 482 2.06 1.42 21.12
C PHE A 482 1.61 -0.04 21.32
N GLY A 483 0.96 -0.59 20.28
CA GLY A 483 0.57 -2.00 20.19
C GLY A 483 1.68 -2.87 19.63
N SER A 484 1.57 -4.19 19.78
CA SER A 484 2.44 -5.12 19.05
C SER A 484 2.22 -4.94 17.54
N ARG A 485 3.28 -4.87 16.73
CA ARG A 485 3.14 -4.62 15.28
C ARG A 485 4.20 -5.28 14.41
N ASP A 486 3.97 -5.34 13.10
CA ASP A 486 4.90 -5.92 12.13
C ASP A 486 5.29 -7.39 12.47
N LEU A 487 4.36 -8.18 13.04
CA LEU A 487 4.68 -9.53 13.50
C LEU A 487 4.35 -10.58 12.45
N SER A 488 5.20 -11.61 12.35
CA SER A 488 4.93 -12.82 11.56
C SER A 488 4.74 -14.01 12.49
N ILE A 489 3.52 -14.50 12.60
CA ILE A 489 3.13 -15.63 13.44
C ILE A 489 2.82 -16.83 12.53
N THR A 490 3.71 -17.81 12.46
CA THR A 490 3.62 -18.88 11.44
C THR A 490 3.89 -20.29 11.94
N GLY A 491 3.14 -21.29 11.50
CA GLY A 491 3.46 -22.70 11.74
C GLY A 491 3.37 -23.15 13.21
N ASN A 492 2.80 -22.35 14.11
CA ASN A 492 2.68 -22.71 15.53
C ASN A 492 1.55 -23.73 15.73
N HIS A 493 1.73 -24.67 16.66
CA HIS A 493 0.70 -25.62 17.09
C HIS A 493 0.24 -25.26 18.50
N LEU A 494 -0.97 -24.75 18.61
CA LEU A 494 -1.59 -24.36 19.86
C LEU A 494 -2.61 -25.42 20.26
N THR A 495 -2.49 -25.93 21.49
CA THR A 495 -3.44 -26.86 22.09
C THR A 495 -3.83 -26.30 23.45
N GLY A 496 -5.04 -25.76 23.55
CA GLY A 496 -5.57 -25.30 24.82
C GLY A 496 -5.83 -26.46 25.78
N PRO A 497 -5.79 -26.22 27.10
CA PRO A 497 -6.43 -27.15 28.02
C PRO A 497 -7.92 -27.26 27.65
N ALA A 498 -8.58 -28.34 28.07
CA ALA A 498 -10.00 -28.61 27.77
C ALA A 498 -11.00 -27.53 28.23
N TRP A 499 -10.53 -26.40 28.75
CA TRP A 499 -11.27 -25.33 29.40
C TRP A 499 -10.73 -23.93 29.10
N SER A 500 -9.62 -23.77 28.36
CA SER A 500 -9.24 -22.42 27.91
C SER A 500 -10.32 -21.87 27.00
N SER A 501 -10.66 -20.61 27.19
CA SER A 501 -11.70 -19.93 26.43
C SER A 501 -11.29 -19.77 24.98
N TYR A 502 -10.00 -19.55 24.68
CA TYR A 502 -9.50 -19.31 23.33
C TYR A 502 -8.06 -19.83 23.14
N ALA A 503 -7.70 -20.29 21.94
CA ALA A 503 -6.31 -20.66 21.62
C ALA A 503 -5.43 -19.43 21.40
N LEU A 504 -6.00 -18.36 20.84
CA LEU A 504 -5.34 -17.10 20.53
C LEU A 504 -6.23 -15.95 21.02
N ASP A 505 -5.61 -14.98 21.69
CA ASP A 505 -6.20 -13.66 21.99
C ASP A 505 -5.39 -12.60 21.27
N LEU A 506 -6.09 -11.81 20.46
CA LEU A 506 -5.59 -10.56 19.92
C LEU A 506 -6.36 -9.45 20.63
N ASN A 507 -5.78 -8.90 21.70
CA ASN A 507 -6.48 -7.93 22.53
C ASN A 507 -6.44 -6.54 21.84
N PRO A 508 -7.58 -5.95 21.48
CA PRO A 508 -7.63 -4.64 20.82
C PRO A 508 -7.60 -3.46 21.79
N SER A 509 -7.32 -3.67 23.07
CA SER A 509 -7.15 -2.57 24.01
C SER A 509 -6.17 -1.57 23.41
N LEU A 510 -6.58 -0.31 23.30
CA LEU A 510 -5.72 0.72 22.74
C LEU A 510 -4.41 0.78 23.53
N PRO A 511 -3.27 0.91 22.83
CA PRO A 511 -3.09 0.93 21.37
C PRO A 511 -3.19 -0.46 20.72
N VAL A 512 -4.02 -0.59 19.68
CA VAL A 512 -4.35 -1.87 19.03
C VAL A 512 -3.10 -2.52 18.42
N PRO A 513 -2.94 -3.86 18.47
CA PRO A 513 -1.97 -4.53 17.63
C PRO A 513 -2.21 -4.31 16.12
N GLU A 514 -1.16 -4.02 15.36
CA GLU A 514 -1.24 -3.66 13.93
C GLU A 514 -0.36 -4.60 13.08
N ASP A 515 -0.65 -4.78 11.80
CA ASP A 515 0.21 -5.54 10.86
C ASP A 515 0.67 -6.94 11.34
N ILE A 516 -0.22 -7.66 12.03
CA ILE A 516 0.03 -9.03 12.51
C ILE A 516 -0.34 -10.05 11.42
N LYS A 517 0.67 -10.76 10.91
CA LYS A 517 0.52 -11.74 9.83
C LYS A 517 0.46 -13.15 10.39
N PHE A 518 -0.66 -13.84 10.18
CA PHE A 518 -0.83 -15.25 10.56
C PHE A 518 -0.69 -16.16 9.35
N ARG A 519 0.11 -17.23 9.43
CA ARG A 519 0.23 -18.22 8.36
C ARG A 519 0.39 -19.66 8.89
N ALA A 520 -0.37 -20.61 8.38
CA ALA A 520 -0.18 -22.04 8.66
C ALA A 520 -0.13 -22.43 10.16
N ASN A 521 -0.78 -21.67 11.04
CA ASN A 521 -0.88 -22.02 12.45
C ASN A 521 -1.97 -23.07 12.65
N LYS A 522 -1.70 -24.09 13.46
CA LYS A 522 -2.66 -25.12 13.85
C LYS A 522 -3.22 -24.78 15.22
N PHE A 523 -4.50 -24.40 15.25
CA PHE A 523 -5.24 -24.19 16.49
C PHE A 523 -6.10 -25.43 16.75
N SER A 524 -5.77 -26.19 17.79
CA SER A 524 -6.59 -27.34 18.19
C SER A 524 -7.87 -26.85 18.90
N PRO A 525 -8.99 -27.60 18.85
CA PRO A 525 -10.23 -27.21 19.50
C PRO A 525 -10.01 -26.90 20.98
N CYS A 526 -10.41 -25.70 21.40
CA CYS A 526 -10.58 -25.33 22.80
C CYS A 526 -12.06 -25.43 23.18
N TRP A 527 -12.38 -25.40 24.47
CA TRP A 527 -13.71 -25.77 25.00
C TRP A 527 -14.88 -25.02 24.35
N THR A 528 -14.68 -23.73 24.02
CA THR A 528 -15.73 -22.89 23.43
C THR A 528 -15.81 -23.00 21.92
N GLY A 529 -14.82 -23.61 21.26
CA GLY A 529 -14.68 -23.62 19.81
C GLY A 529 -14.55 -22.23 19.17
N ARG A 530 -14.37 -21.16 19.97
CA ARG A 530 -14.34 -19.78 19.50
C ARG A 530 -12.91 -19.28 19.37
N TYR A 531 -12.70 -18.43 18.36
CA TYR A 531 -11.54 -17.55 18.24
C TYR A 531 -12.02 -16.15 18.64
N LEU A 532 -11.32 -15.47 19.56
CA LEU A 532 -11.62 -14.09 19.89
C LEU A 532 -10.70 -13.18 19.07
N LEU A 533 -11.12 -12.86 17.85
CA LEU A 533 -10.51 -11.81 17.03
C LEU A 533 -11.26 -10.51 17.29
N ASN A 534 -11.04 -9.91 18.47
CA ASN A 534 -11.67 -8.63 18.78
C ASN A 534 -10.83 -7.52 18.11
N GLY A 535 -11.41 -6.80 17.16
CA GLY A 535 -10.86 -5.52 16.66
C GLY A 535 -9.59 -5.57 15.81
N VAL A 536 -9.06 -6.76 15.48
CA VAL A 536 -7.92 -6.87 14.54
C VAL A 536 -8.42 -7.03 13.12
N ARG A 537 -8.02 -6.08 12.26
CA ARG A 537 -8.11 -6.21 10.81
C ARG A 537 -7.08 -7.25 10.39
N CYS A 538 -7.44 -8.54 10.49
CA CYS A 538 -6.69 -9.55 9.78
C CYS A 538 -6.83 -9.19 8.29
N ASP A 539 -5.71 -9.00 7.59
CA ASP A 539 -5.69 -9.18 6.14
C ASP A 539 -6.06 -10.64 5.91
N PHE A 540 -7.38 -10.89 5.89
CA PHE A 540 -7.91 -12.21 5.74
C PHE A 540 -7.35 -12.75 4.43
N GLN A 541 -6.96 -14.03 4.50
CA GLN A 541 -6.74 -14.88 3.35
C GLN A 541 -7.70 -14.51 2.23
N GLU A 542 -7.19 -14.57 0.99
CA GLU A 542 -8.03 -14.66 -0.19
C GLU A 542 -9.18 -15.65 0.09
N VAL A 543 -10.41 -15.13 0.19
CA VAL A 543 -11.60 -15.96 0.40
C VAL A 543 -12.24 -16.22 -0.95
N SER A 544 -12.67 -17.44 -1.19
CA SER A 544 -13.30 -17.82 -2.45
C SER A 544 -14.81 -17.70 -2.34
N VAL A 545 -15.50 -17.28 -3.41
CA VAL A 545 -16.98 -17.37 -3.47
C VAL A 545 -17.48 -18.81 -3.27
N LEU A 546 -16.65 -19.81 -3.58
CA LEU A 546 -16.95 -21.23 -3.33
C LEU A 546 -17.04 -21.55 -1.82
N ASP A 547 -16.29 -20.84 -0.97
CA ASP A 547 -16.31 -21.04 0.48
C ASP A 547 -17.67 -20.64 1.09
N PHE A 548 -18.40 -19.78 0.37
CA PHE A 548 -19.76 -19.33 0.72
C PHE A 548 -20.85 -20.08 -0.05
N GLY A 549 -20.47 -21.13 -0.78
CA GLY A 549 -21.40 -22.05 -1.44
C GLY A 549 -21.79 -21.67 -2.86
N ALA A 550 -21.10 -20.73 -3.52
CA ALA A 550 -21.28 -20.48 -4.95
C ALA A 550 -20.90 -21.72 -5.77
N ARG A 551 -21.61 -21.99 -6.85
CA ARG A 551 -21.44 -23.20 -7.68
C ARG A 551 -21.40 -22.83 -9.16
N PRO A 552 -20.20 -22.71 -9.76
CA PRO A 552 -20.10 -22.42 -11.19
C PRO A 552 -20.81 -23.50 -12.01
N ASP A 553 -21.44 -23.07 -13.10
CA ASP A 553 -22.11 -23.88 -14.12
C ASP A 553 -23.31 -24.70 -13.61
N SER A 554 -23.78 -24.44 -12.38
CA SER A 554 -24.90 -25.18 -11.78
C SER A 554 -26.27 -24.71 -12.26
N GLY A 555 -26.34 -23.49 -12.82
CA GLY A 555 -27.60 -22.80 -13.14
C GLY A 555 -28.42 -22.40 -11.91
N LEU A 556 -27.88 -22.56 -10.70
CA LEU A 556 -28.46 -22.10 -9.45
C LEU A 556 -28.10 -20.64 -9.20
N ASP A 557 -28.93 -19.95 -8.42
CA ASP A 557 -28.66 -18.58 -8.00
C ASP A 557 -27.54 -18.52 -6.96
N ASP A 558 -26.41 -17.93 -7.33
CA ASP A 558 -25.22 -17.75 -6.51
C ASP A 558 -25.17 -16.38 -5.81
N ALA A 559 -26.19 -15.52 -5.98
CA ALA A 559 -26.14 -14.12 -5.51
C ALA A 559 -25.94 -14.02 -3.99
N ALA A 560 -26.57 -14.90 -3.21
CA ALA A 560 -26.40 -14.93 -1.75
C ALA A 560 -24.96 -15.29 -1.34
N ALA A 561 -24.33 -16.25 -2.03
CA ALA A 561 -22.96 -16.65 -1.76
C ALA A 561 -21.97 -15.52 -2.09
N PHE A 562 -22.15 -14.86 -3.23
CA PHE A 562 -21.37 -13.67 -3.59
C PHE A 562 -21.56 -12.55 -2.58
N GLN A 563 -22.80 -12.25 -2.16
CA GLN A 563 -23.05 -11.19 -1.20
C GLN A 563 -22.40 -11.48 0.17
N GLN A 564 -22.39 -12.74 0.60
CA GLN A 564 -21.70 -13.14 1.83
C GLN A 564 -20.18 -12.98 1.70
N ALA A 565 -19.60 -13.43 0.58
CA ALA A 565 -18.17 -13.27 0.31
C ALA A 565 -17.77 -11.79 0.29
N LEU A 566 -18.50 -10.95 -0.44
CA LEU A 566 -18.26 -9.50 -0.52
C LEU A 566 -18.44 -8.77 0.82
N SER A 567 -19.31 -9.28 1.69
CA SER A 567 -19.49 -8.72 3.04
C SER A 567 -18.31 -9.01 3.96
N ALA A 568 -17.48 -10.01 3.66
CA ALA A 568 -16.25 -10.31 4.40
C ALA A 568 -15.13 -9.29 4.12
N GLY A 569 -15.13 -8.65 2.93
CA GLY A 569 -14.11 -7.71 2.50
C GLY A 569 -12.75 -8.35 2.18
N GLY A 570 -11.74 -7.54 1.86
CA GLY A 570 -10.41 -8.02 1.47
C GLY A 570 -10.37 -8.48 0.01
N ARG A 571 -9.54 -9.50 -0.30
CA ARG A 571 -9.43 -10.06 -1.66
C ARG A 571 -10.34 -11.29 -1.81
N ILE A 572 -11.37 -11.15 -2.63
CA ILE A 572 -12.36 -12.19 -2.91
C ILE A 572 -12.00 -12.86 -4.24
N ARG A 573 -11.60 -14.14 -4.21
CA ARG A 573 -11.32 -14.91 -5.44
C ARG A 573 -12.61 -15.46 -6.04
N VAL A 574 -12.76 -15.30 -7.35
CA VAL A 574 -13.83 -15.92 -8.15
C VAL A 574 -13.19 -16.91 -9.12
N PRO A 575 -13.26 -18.22 -8.85
CA PRO A 575 -12.71 -19.23 -9.76
C PRO A 575 -13.43 -19.25 -11.11
N ALA A 576 -12.73 -19.67 -12.16
CA ALA A 576 -13.26 -19.77 -13.52
C ALA A 576 -14.58 -20.58 -13.59
N GLY A 577 -15.53 -20.11 -14.38
CA GLY A 577 -16.86 -20.71 -14.53
C GLY A 577 -17.96 -19.66 -14.75
N SER A 578 -19.18 -20.13 -15.05
CA SER A 578 -20.35 -19.27 -15.20
C SER A 578 -21.22 -19.30 -13.94
N TYR A 579 -21.48 -18.15 -13.33
CA TYR A 579 -22.28 -18.01 -12.12
C TYR A 579 -23.59 -17.31 -12.45
N THR A 580 -24.72 -17.91 -12.11
CA THR A 580 -26.04 -17.31 -12.33
C THR A 580 -26.40 -16.48 -11.10
N LEU A 581 -26.74 -15.20 -11.28
CA LEU A 581 -27.06 -14.26 -10.21
C LEU A 581 -28.47 -13.72 -10.43
N ALA A 582 -29.44 -14.18 -9.65
CA ALA A 582 -30.83 -13.74 -9.80
C ALA A 582 -31.07 -12.31 -9.30
N THR A 583 -30.18 -11.79 -8.45
CA THR A 583 -30.21 -10.42 -7.93
C THR A 583 -28.86 -9.73 -8.09
N GLY A 584 -28.87 -8.39 -8.09
CA GLY A 584 -27.65 -7.61 -8.01
C GLY A 584 -26.86 -7.86 -6.73
N ILE A 585 -25.55 -7.61 -6.77
CA ILE A 585 -24.62 -7.76 -5.64
C ILE A 585 -23.97 -6.41 -5.29
N GLY A 586 -23.74 -6.19 -4.00
CA GLY A 586 -23.19 -4.96 -3.45
C GLY A 586 -21.80 -5.15 -2.84
N ILE A 587 -20.84 -4.31 -3.24
CA ILE A 587 -19.51 -4.25 -2.62
C ILE A 587 -19.54 -3.17 -1.53
N VAL A 588 -19.72 -3.61 -0.29
CA VAL A 588 -19.98 -2.72 0.88
C VAL A 588 -18.76 -2.45 1.75
N GLN A 589 -17.69 -3.25 1.62
CA GLN A 589 -16.48 -3.09 2.43
C GLN A 589 -15.42 -2.28 1.66
N PRO A 590 -14.84 -1.21 2.27
CA PRO A 590 -13.76 -0.45 1.64
C PRO A 590 -12.51 -1.29 1.39
N GLY A 591 -11.84 -1.06 0.26
CA GLY A 591 -10.61 -1.79 -0.10
C GLY A 591 -10.83 -3.21 -0.64
N THR A 592 -12.08 -3.59 -0.95
CA THR A 592 -12.39 -4.94 -1.46
C THR A 592 -11.87 -5.12 -2.89
N GLU A 593 -11.16 -6.20 -3.14
CA GLU A 593 -10.76 -6.65 -4.48
C GLU A 593 -11.56 -7.90 -4.88
N LEU A 594 -12.36 -7.83 -5.94
CA LEU A 594 -12.96 -8.98 -6.59
C LEU A 594 -12.00 -9.50 -7.67
N ALA A 595 -11.17 -10.48 -7.31
CA ALA A 595 -10.15 -11.07 -8.16
C ALA A 595 -10.71 -12.28 -8.91
N CYS A 596 -11.05 -12.11 -10.18
CA CYS A 596 -11.59 -13.18 -11.01
C CYS A 596 -10.47 -13.96 -11.71
N ASP A 597 -10.62 -15.28 -11.82
CA ASP A 597 -9.78 -16.09 -12.71
C ASP A 597 -10.22 -15.88 -14.18
N ASP A 598 -9.33 -16.18 -15.13
CA ASP A 598 -9.67 -16.14 -16.56
C ASP A 598 -10.85 -17.08 -16.89
N GLY A 599 -11.86 -16.54 -17.59
CA GLY A 599 -13.05 -17.29 -18.01
C GLY A 599 -14.25 -17.19 -17.06
N VAL A 600 -14.20 -16.34 -16.03
CA VAL A 600 -15.38 -16.04 -15.20
C VAL A 600 -16.47 -15.33 -16.00
N THR A 601 -17.71 -15.83 -15.89
CA THR A 601 -18.93 -15.14 -16.33
C THR A 601 -19.87 -14.95 -15.16
N LEU A 602 -20.30 -13.72 -14.90
CA LEU A 602 -21.32 -13.35 -13.93
C LEU A 602 -22.61 -13.03 -14.70
N ASP A 603 -23.54 -13.97 -14.73
CA ASP A 603 -24.75 -13.93 -15.55
C ASP A 603 -25.98 -13.52 -14.73
N PHE A 604 -26.43 -12.28 -14.90
CA PHE A 604 -27.54 -11.69 -14.17
C PHE A 604 -28.90 -11.98 -14.84
N ALA A 605 -29.28 -13.26 -14.92
CA ALA A 605 -30.45 -13.72 -15.67
C ALA A 605 -31.83 -13.27 -15.15
N GLY A 606 -31.90 -12.67 -13.95
CA GLY A 606 -33.14 -12.43 -13.20
C GLY A 606 -33.95 -11.16 -13.52
N GLY A 607 -33.80 -10.55 -14.70
CA GLY A 607 -34.60 -9.38 -15.10
C GLY A 607 -34.48 -8.22 -14.11
N ALA A 608 -33.27 -7.69 -13.93
CA ALA A 608 -33.02 -6.65 -12.94
C ALA A 608 -33.64 -5.31 -13.39
N SER A 609 -34.66 -4.85 -12.67
CA SER A 609 -35.06 -3.44 -12.70
C SER A 609 -34.04 -2.51 -12.01
N THR A 610 -32.83 -3.01 -11.70
CA THR A 610 -31.78 -2.37 -10.89
C THR A 610 -30.38 -2.75 -11.38
N SER A 611 -29.36 -2.08 -10.87
CA SER A 611 -27.96 -2.34 -11.20
C SER A 611 -27.47 -3.73 -10.74
N SER A 612 -26.65 -4.40 -11.56
CA SER A 612 -26.11 -5.75 -11.29
C SER A 612 -25.00 -5.75 -10.25
N ILE A 613 -24.01 -4.87 -10.38
CA ILE A 613 -22.97 -4.66 -9.37
C ILE A 613 -23.06 -3.23 -8.88
N VAL A 614 -23.26 -3.04 -7.57
CA VAL A 614 -23.28 -1.71 -6.95
C VAL A 614 -22.09 -1.55 -6.01
N LEU A 615 -21.31 -0.50 -6.23
CA LEU A 615 -20.19 -0.12 -5.38
C LEU A 615 -20.69 0.80 -4.28
N TYR A 616 -20.63 0.35 -3.03
CA TYR A 616 -21.07 1.09 -1.84
C TYR A 616 -19.89 1.60 -0.98
N ALA A 617 -18.65 1.32 -1.39
CA ALA A 617 -17.45 1.69 -0.65
C ALA A 617 -16.29 2.12 -1.58
N SER A 618 -15.34 2.89 -1.04
CA SER A 618 -14.12 3.33 -1.72
C SER A 618 -13.04 2.25 -1.81
N GLY A 619 -12.05 2.43 -2.68
CA GLY A 619 -10.89 1.54 -2.80
C GLY A 619 -11.22 0.19 -3.45
N VAL A 620 -12.29 0.13 -4.24
CA VAL A 620 -12.76 -1.13 -4.83
C VAL A 620 -12.00 -1.46 -6.11
N ARG A 621 -11.59 -2.72 -6.22
CA ARG A 621 -10.93 -3.26 -7.41
C ARG A 621 -11.70 -4.46 -7.97
N ILE A 622 -11.91 -4.51 -9.28
CA ILE A 622 -12.38 -5.69 -10.00
C ILE A 622 -11.32 -6.04 -11.04
N SER A 623 -10.74 -7.23 -10.97
CA SER A 623 -9.60 -7.68 -11.78
C SER A 623 -9.86 -9.05 -12.42
N GLY A 624 -9.11 -9.39 -13.47
CA GLY A 624 -9.21 -10.70 -14.15
C GLY A 624 -10.25 -10.77 -15.27
N HIS A 625 -10.72 -9.62 -15.76
CA HIS A 625 -11.57 -9.52 -16.95
C HIS A 625 -12.89 -10.33 -16.93
N PRO A 626 -13.64 -10.38 -15.81
CA PRO A 626 -14.89 -11.15 -15.78
C PRO A 626 -15.89 -10.62 -16.81
N VAL A 627 -16.64 -11.55 -17.41
CA VAL A 627 -17.78 -11.20 -18.27
C VAL A 627 -18.99 -10.95 -17.37
N ILE A 628 -19.42 -9.70 -17.26
CA ILE A 628 -20.66 -9.30 -16.58
C ILE A 628 -21.75 -9.27 -17.64
N ALA A 629 -22.65 -10.25 -17.61
CA ALA A 629 -23.73 -10.40 -18.58
C ALA A 629 -25.08 -10.03 -17.95
N GLY A 630 -25.81 -9.13 -18.60
CA GLY A 630 -27.18 -8.76 -18.23
C GLY A 630 -28.23 -9.61 -18.93
N PRO A 631 -29.50 -9.52 -18.49
CA PRO A 631 -30.61 -10.31 -19.01
C PRO A 631 -31.13 -9.83 -20.39
N SER A 632 -30.78 -8.61 -20.80
CA SER A 632 -31.29 -7.98 -22.02
C SER A 632 -30.35 -8.18 -23.22
N ASN A 633 -30.84 -7.77 -24.39
CA ASN A 633 -30.03 -7.66 -25.60
C ASN A 633 -29.81 -6.19 -25.97
N ALA A 634 -28.83 -5.94 -26.85
CA ALA A 634 -28.44 -4.61 -27.30
C ALA A 634 -29.58 -3.75 -27.88
N THR A 635 -30.70 -4.37 -28.29
CA THR A 635 -31.81 -3.71 -28.99
C THR A 635 -32.98 -3.32 -28.09
N THR A 636 -33.00 -3.79 -26.84
CA THR A 636 -34.12 -3.56 -25.92
C THR A 636 -33.71 -2.52 -24.88
N TYR A 637 -34.31 -1.33 -24.95
CA TYR A 637 -34.14 -0.33 -23.89
C TYR A 637 -34.92 -0.73 -22.65
N VAL A 638 -34.22 -0.95 -21.53
CA VAL A 638 -34.83 -1.27 -20.22
C VAL A 638 -34.29 -0.31 -19.18
N SER A 639 -35.09 0.68 -18.80
CA SER A 639 -34.69 1.70 -17.82
C SER A 639 -34.25 1.07 -16.49
N GLY A 640 -33.14 1.55 -15.94
CA GLY A 640 -32.59 1.08 -14.66
C GLY A 640 -31.67 -0.15 -14.74
N GLU A 641 -31.61 -0.82 -15.91
CA GLU A 641 -30.77 -2.00 -16.09
C GLU A 641 -29.31 -1.59 -16.37
N VAL A 642 -28.49 -1.59 -15.31
CA VAL A 642 -27.09 -1.14 -15.36
C VAL A 642 -26.14 -2.26 -14.94
N GLY A 643 -25.08 -2.52 -15.70
CA GLY A 643 -24.09 -3.54 -15.32
C GLY A 643 -23.34 -3.19 -14.04
N ILE A 644 -22.68 -2.03 -14.01
CA ILE A 644 -21.94 -1.54 -12.85
C ILE A 644 -22.40 -0.12 -12.49
N ALA A 645 -22.74 0.11 -11.23
CA ALA A 645 -23.06 1.42 -10.68
C ALA A 645 -22.33 1.69 -9.36
N CYS A 646 -22.26 2.94 -8.93
CA CYS A 646 -21.71 3.30 -7.63
C CYS A 646 -22.62 4.28 -6.88
N ASP A 647 -22.52 4.26 -5.55
CA ASP A 647 -23.07 5.32 -4.72
C ASP A 647 -22.29 6.63 -4.93
N PRO A 648 -22.96 7.80 -4.78
CA PRO A 648 -22.30 9.08 -4.94
C PRO A 648 -21.19 9.34 -3.92
N GLY A 649 -20.08 9.94 -4.36
CA GLY A 649 -19.02 10.44 -3.49
C GLY A 649 -17.90 9.46 -3.13
N LEU A 650 -17.93 8.25 -3.70
CA LEU A 650 -16.91 7.23 -3.47
C LEU A 650 -15.59 7.52 -4.24
N THR A 651 -14.48 6.96 -3.76
CA THR A 651 -13.13 7.22 -4.28
C THR A 651 -12.35 5.94 -4.60
N ASP A 652 -11.36 6.05 -5.50
CA ASP A 652 -10.32 5.06 -5.78
C ASP A 652 -10.88 3.73 -6.32
N PHE A 653 -11.23 3.74 -7.60
CA PHE A 653 -11.77 2.57 -8.31
C PHE A 653 -10.82 2.06 -9.38
N VAL A 654 -10.59 0.75 -9.43
CA VAL A 654 -9.86 0.10 -10.54
C VAL A 654 -10.74 -1.01 -11.11
N LEU A 655 -11.26 -0.82 -12.32
CA LEU A 655 -12.26 -1.71 -12.92
C LEU A 655 -11.75 -2.29 -14.24
N GLU A 656 -11.56 -3.60 -14.29
CA GLU A 656 -11.08 -4.32 -15.46
C GLU A 656 -12.07 -5.43 -15.83
N VAL A 657 -13.03 -5.12 -16.71
CA VAL A 657 -14.27 -5.92 -16.89
C VAL A 657 -14.71 -6.03 -18.36
N GLN A 658 -15.50 -7.06 -18.67
CA GLN A 658 -16.23 -7.15 -19.94
C GLN A 658 -17.74 -7.11 -19.67
N VAL A 659 -18.43 -6.03 -20.00
CA VAL A 659 -19.85 -5.85 -19.73
C VAL A 659 -20.67 -6.02 -21.01
N ARG A 660 -21.75 -6.81 -20.96
CA ARG A 660 -22.68 -7.00 -22.08
C ARG A 660 -24.12 -7.28 -21.68
N GLY A 661 -25.06 -7.05 -22.59
CA GLY A 661 -26.45 -7.50 -22.43
C GLY A 661 -27.28 -6.68 -21.44
N PHE A 662 -26.96 -5.40 -21.26
CA PHE A 662 -27.69 -4.52 -20.35
C PHE A 662 -28.62 -3.59 -21.11
N GLY A 663 -29.92 -3.60 -20.78
CA GLY A 663 -30.93 -2.83 -21.49
C GLY A 663 -30.83 -1.30 -21.34
N PHE A 664 -30.15 -0.76 -20.32
CA PHE A 664 -29.86 0.67 -20.22
C PHE A 664 -28.37 0.97 -20.39
N ALA A 665 -27.52 0.54 -19.47
CA ALA A 665 -26.11 0.92 -19.50
C ALA A 665 -25.16 -0.22 -19.09
N GLY A 666 -23.99 -0.31 -19.72
CA GLY A 666 -22.93 -1.20 -19.23
C GLY A 666 -22.39 -0.73 -17.88
N MET A 667 -22.04 0.55 -17.78
CA MET A 667 -21.58 1.15 -16.52
C MET A 667 -22.07 2.60 -16.37
N VAL A 668 -22.46 2.97 -15.14
CA VAL A 668 -22.82 4.35 -14.78
C VAL A 668 -22.22 4.68 -13.41
N LEU A 669 -21.14 5.46 -13.40
CA LEU A 669 -20.55 5.97 -12.17
C LEU A 669 -21.04 7.40 -11.94
N THR A 670 -21.50 7.69 -10.73
CA THR A 670 -22.02 9.01 -10.35
C THR A 670 -21.22 9.57 -9.18
N GLN A 671 -20.69 10.79 -9.33
CA GLN A 671 -19.90 11.49 -8.30
C GLN A 671 -18.69 10.71 -7.75
N ALA A 672 -18.13 9.79 -8.55
CA ALA A 672 -16.94 9.02 -8.19
C ALA A 672 -15.65 9.84 -8.37
N ARG A 673 -14.60 9.53 -7.60
CA ARG A 673 -13.27 10.13 -7.78
C ARG A 673 -12.18 9.06 -7.93
N GLY A 674 -11.13 9.35 -8.70
CA GLY A 674 -10.01 8.42 -8.85
C GLY A 674 -10.42 7.13 -9.55
N VAL A 675 -11.12 7.24 -10.68
CA VAL A 675 -11.60 6.08 -11.45
C VAL A 675 -10.56 5.70 -12.50
N LEU A 676 -10.10 4.46 -12.48
CA LEU A 676 -9.23 3.87 -13.48
C LEU A 676 -9.91 2.67 -14.13
N LEU A 677 -10.11 2.72 -15.45
CA LEU A 677 -10.47 1.52 -16.21
C LEU A 677 -9.22 0.72 -16.60
N GLY A 678 -9.32 -0.61 -16.58
CA GLY A 678 -8.27 -1.49 -17.09
C GLY A 678 -8.22 -1.46 -18.63
N PRO A 679 -7.04 -1.57 -19.26
CA PRO A 679 -6.85 -1.43 -20.71
C PRO A 679 -7.52 -2.52 -21.54
N SER A 680 -8.01 -3.59 -20.92
CA SER A 680 -8.75 -4.67 -21.57
C SER A 680 -10.26 -4.52 -21.48
N SER A 681 -10.75 -3.43 -20.87
CA SER A 681 -12.17 -3.32 -20.55
C SER A 681 -13.01 -3.24 -21.82
N LEU A 682 -14.13 -3.95 -21.85
CA LEU A 682 -15.01 -4.05 -23.01
C LEU A 682 -16.45 -3.77 -22.59
N PHE A 683 -17.11 -2.83 -23.25
CA PHE A 683 -18.54 -2.55 -23.04
C PHE A 683 -19.27 -2.77 -24.36
N ARG A 684 -20.10 -3.80 -24.46
CA ARG A 684 -20.81 -4.10 -25.71
C ARG A 684 -22.25 -4.51 -25.52
N ASP A 685 -23.03 -4.54 -26.58
CA ASP A 685 -24.40 -5.04 -26.57
C ASP A 685 -25.29 -4.41 -25.48
N CYS A 686 -25.10 -3.11 -25.22
CA CYS A 686 -25.87 -2.36 -24.23
C CYS A 686 -26.93 -1.50 -24.92
N GLY A 687 -28.08 -1.32 -24.26
CA GLY A 687 -29.25 -0.70 -24.86
C GLY A 687 -29.10 0.80 -25.09
N SER A 688 -28.59 1.59 -24.14
CA SER A 688 -28.50 3.06 -24.31
C SER A 688 -27.09 3.60 -24.15
N ILE A 689 -26.31 3.09 -23.20
CA ILE A 689 -25.02 3.65 -22.82
C ILE A 689 -24.00 2.52 -22.69
N GLY A 690 -22.81 2.64 -23.29
CA GLY A 690 -21.71 1.73 -22.97
C GLY A 690 -21.19 2.01 -21.56
N CYS A 691 -20.65 3.21 -21.36
CA CYS A 691 -20.10 3.67 -20.08
C CYS A 691 -20.42 5.15 -19.84
N ALA A 692 -20.87 5.51 -18.63
CA ALA A 692 -21.10 6.89 -18.21
C ALA A 692 -20.32 7.28 -16.95
N PHE A 693 -19.75 8.48 -16.98
CA PHE A 693 -19.12 9.17 -15.86
C PHE A 693 -19.89 10.47 -15.59
N ASN A 694 -20.81 10.41 -14.63
CA ASN A 694 -21.67 11.52 -14.27
C ASN A 694 -21.11 12.22 -13.04
N ASP A 695 -20.71 13.49 -13.16
CA ASP A 695 -20.12 14.27 -12.06
C ASP A 695 -18.83 13.68 -11.44
N CYS A 696 -18.08 12.88 -12.19
CA CYS A 696 -16.90 12.18 -11.70
C CYS A 696 -15.62 13.03 -11.80
N ARG A 697 -14.64 12.76 -10.94
CA ARG A 697 -13.32 13.43 -10.96
C ARG A 697 -12.18 12.46 -11.11
N ASP A 698 -11.09 12.92 -11.72
CA ASP A 698 -9.84 12.15 -11.83
C ASP A 698 -10.09 10.78 -12.48
N VAL A 699 -10.78 10.81 -13.63
CA VAL A 699 -11.12 9.60 -14.39
C VAL A 699 -10.06 9.36 -15.45
N LEU A 700 -9.53 8.14 -15.53
CA LEU A 700 -8.66 7.68 -16.60
C LEU A 700 -9.28 6.47 -17.30
N VAL A 701 -9.58 6.63 -18.58
CA VAL A 701 -9.92 5.57 -19.51
C VAL A 701 -8.72 5.38 -20.44
N PRO A 702 -7.85 4.39 -20.19
CA PRO A 702 -6.61 4.24 -20.93
C PRO A 702 -6.81 3.54 -22.27
N ALA A 703 -5.72 3.50 -23.05
CA ALA A 703 -5.70 2.84 -24.35
C ALA A 703 -5.99 1.34 -24.22
N GLY A 704 -6.74 0.82 -25.20
CA GLY A 704 -7.16 -0.58 -25.25
C GLY A 704 -8.60 -0.83 -24.81
N VAL A 705 -9.23 0.11 -24.07
CA VAL A 705 -10.65 0.03 -23.75
C VAL A 705 -11.48 0.07 -25.03
N GLN A 706 -12.49 -0.80 -25.11
CA GLN A 706 -13.38 -0.93 -26.27
C GLN A 706 -14.84 -0.73 -25.86
N VAL A 707 -15.57 0.02 -26.66
CA VAL A 707 -17.01 0.22 -26.49
C VAL A 707 -17.70 -0.03 -27.84
N GLY A 708 -18.75 -0.84 -27.90
CA GLY A 708 -19.46 -0.97 -29.15
C GLY A 708 -20.81 -1.65 -29.13
N ASP A 709 -21.45 -1.71 -30.29
CA ASP A 709 -22.78 -2.31 -30.46
C ASP A 709 -23.84 -1.74 -29.49
N ILE A 710 -23.84 -0.41 -29.37
CA ILE A 710 -24.82 0.32 -28.56
C ILE A 710 -26.01 0.71 -29.46
N ARG A 711 -27.14 0.02 -29.33
CA ARG A 711 -28.26 0.09 -30.29
C ARG A 711 -29.61 0.38 -29.63
N PRO A 712 -29.81 1.56 -29.04
CA PRO A 712 -31.09 1.90 -28.42
C PRO A 712 -32.24 1.85 -29.42
N SER A 713 -33.42 1.50 -28.91
CA SER A 713 -34.68 1.68 -29.62
C SER A 713 -35.01 3.17 -29.85
N SER A 714 -34.37 4.07 -29.10
CA SER A 714 -34.39 5.52 -29.28
C SER A 714 -33.09 6.01 -29.94
N ASN A 715 -33.12 7.24 -30.44
CA ASN A 715 -32.03 7.83 -31.21
C ASN A 715 -30.82 8.33 -30.37
N ASP A 716 -30.81 8.11 -29.06
CA ASP A 716 -29.94 8.80 -28.09
C ASP A 716 -28.97 7.84 -27.38
N GLY A 717 -28.29 7.00 -28.15
CA GLY A 717 -27.26 6.10 -27.64
C GLY A 717 -25.94 6.81 -27.36
N PHE A 718 -25.19 6.36 -26.36
CA PHE A 718 -23.84 6.87 -26.08
C PHE A 718 -22.86 5.69 -25.95
N GLY A 719 -21.73 5.75 -26.64
CA GLY A 719 -20.63 4.83 -26.37
C GLY A 719 -20.06 5.15 -24.99
N LEU A 720 -19.38 6.28 -24.90
CA LEU A 720 -18.85 6.83 -23.65
C LEU A 720 -19.48 8.21 -23.39
N LEU A 721 -20.13 8.35 -22.25
CA LEU A 721 -20.73 9.61 -21.79
C LEU A 721 -19.93 10.18 -20.60
N VAL A 722 -19.44 11.40 -20.72
CA VAL A 722 -19.03 12.24 -19.61
C VAL A 722 -20.17 13.22 -19.38
N GLY A 723 -20.95 13.01 -18.33
CA GLY A 723 -22.19 13.74 -18.06
C GLY A 723 -22.15 14.54 -16.77
N SER A 724 -23.18 15.36 -16.57
CA SER A 724 -23.53 15.96 -15.28
C SER A 724 -24.96 15.57 -14.92
N ASN A 725 -25.20 15.11 -13.69
CA ASN A 725 -26.51 14.64 -13.25
C ASN A 725 -27.17 15.70 -12.35
N ASN A 726 -27.58 16.81 -12.96
CA ASN A 726 -28.00 18.04 -12.25
C ASN A 726 -29.41 18.02 -11.64
N ASN A 727 -29.95 16.85 -11.28
CA ASN A 727 -31.25 16.79 -10.58
C ASN A 727 -31.19 17.25 -9.11
N SER A 728 -30.01 17.53 -8.54
CA SER A 728 -29.81 17.79 -7.10
C SER A 728 -29.65 19.25 -6.69
N GLY A 729 -29.68 20.22 -7.63
CA GLY A 729 -29.66 21.66 -7.33
C GLY A 729 -28.30 22.26 -6.94
N ALA A 730 -27.26 21.45 -6.76
CA ALA A 730 -25.87 21.91 -6.65
C ALA A 730 -25.14 21.62 -7.98
N PRO A 731 -24.44 22.59 -8.59
CA PRO A 731 -23.72 22.36 -9.84
C PRO A 731 -22.51 21.45 -9.57
N SER A 732 -22.70 20.14 -9.76
CA SER A 732 -21.61 19.19 -9.90
C SER A 732 -21.26 19.05 -11.39
N PHE A 733 -19.98 18.91 -11.68
CA PHE A 733 -19.46 18.67 -13.02
C PHE A 733 -18.40 17.59 -12.93
N SER A 734 -18.27 16.81 -14.00
CA SER A 734 -17.08 15.99 -14.15
C SER A 734 -15.86 16.87 -14.40
N ARG A 735 -14.70 16.51 -13.84
CA ARG A 735 -13.45 17.27 -14.00
C ARG A 735 -12.24 16.34 -14.08
N SER A 736 -11.23 16.72 -14.86
CA SER A 736 -9.97 15.98 -14.98
C SER A 736 -10.21 14.56 -15.50
N VAL A 737 -11.02 14.45 -16.56
CA VAL A 737 -11.36 13.18 -17.22
C VAL A 737 -10.44 13.01 -18.43
N ARG A 738 -9.70 11.91 -18.48
CA ARG A 738 -8.81 11.56 -19.58
C ARG A 738 -9.28 10.28 -20.27
N ILE A 739 -9.50 10.37 -21.57
CA ILE A 739 -9.91 9.27 -22.44
C ILE A 739 -8.82 9.14 -23.50
N GLU A 740 -8.01 8.09 -23.42
CA GLU A 740 -6.78 7.94 -24.19
C GLU A 740 -6.88 6.64 -25.01
N GLY A 741 -6.75 6.68 -26.34
CA GLY A 741 -6.61 5.47 -27.18
C GLY A 741 -7.80 4.49 -27.15
N VAL A 742 -9.00 4.96 -26.85
CA VAL A 742 -10.23 4.14 -26.78
C VAL A 742 -10.77 3.83 -28.17
N VAL A 743 -11.28 2.62 -28.38
CA VAL A 743 -11.99 2.27 -29.61
C VAL A 743 -13.49 2.23 -29.36
N VAL A 744 -14.26 3.00 -30.12
CA VAL A 744 -15.72 3.03 -30.06
C VAL A 744 -16.31 2.63 -31.40
N GLU A 745 -17.22 1.66 -31.44
CA GLU A 745 -17.80 1.20 -32.71
C GLU A 745 -19.29 0.85 -32.69
N ASN A 746 -19.97 1.02 -33.82
CA ASN A 746 -21.38 0.62 -33.99
C ASN A 746 -22.33 1.25 -32.96
N VAL A 747 -22.19 2.55 -32.69
CA VAL A 747 -23.02 3.28 -31.74
C VAL A 747 -24.12 4.06 -32.48
N ALA A 748 -25.38 3.77 -32.20
CA ALA A 748 -26.51 4.40 -32.89
C ALA A 748 -26.70 5.90 -32.55
N GLY A 749 -26.02 6.41 -31.52
CA GLY A 749 -25.93 7.84 -31.19
C GLY A 749 -24.49 8.36 -31.19
N ASP A 750 -24.02 8.89 -30.07
CA ASP A 750 -22.71 9.54 -29.96
C ASP A 750 -21.67 8.52 -29.54
N GLY A 751 -20.57 8.42 -30.29
CA GLY A 751 -19.46 7.56 -29.89
C GLY A 751 -18.89 7.99 -28.55
N ILE A 752 -18.44 9.25 -28.45
CA ILE A 752 -18.02 9.87 -27.18
C ILE A 752 -18.78 11.18 -27.01
N ALA A 753 -19.49 11.34 -25.89
CA ALA A 753 -20.20 12.57 -25.56
C ALA A 753 -19.66 13.18 -24.26
N ASN A 754 -19.27 14.44 -24.29
CA ASN A 754 -19.01 15.28 -23.13
C ASN A 754 -20.15 16.31 -23.00
N GLN A 755 -20.99 16.18 -21.97
CA GLN A 755 -22.16 17.02 -21.72
C GLN A 755 -22.00 17.85 -20.44
N GLY A 756 -21.51 19.09 -20.56
CA GLY A 756 -21.48 20.02 -19.41
C GLY A 756 -20.18 20.11 -18.59
N ASN A 757 -19.07 19.47 -18.99
CA ASN A 757 -17.94 19.22 -18.07
C ASN A 757 -16.66 20.02 -18.34
N HIS A 758 -15.74 19.96 -17.37
CA HIS A 758 -14.47 20.70 -17.35
C HIS A 758 -13.28 19.73 -17.51
N GLU A 759 -12.18 20.20 -18.10
CA GLU A 759 -10.91 19.48 -18.17
C GLU A 759 -11.05 18.04 -18.67
N VAL A 760 -11.88 17.87 -19.71
CA VAL A 760 -12.08 16.59 -20.39
C VAL A 760 -11.13 16.53 -21.57
N ARG A 761 -10.20 15.58 -21.53
CA ARG A 761 -9.21 15.34 -22.57
C ARG A 761 -9.50 14.02 -23.26
N ILE A 762 -9.74 14.08 -24.57
CA ILE A 762 -9.95 12.92 -25.43
C ILE A 762 -8.78 12.87 -26.40
N THR A 763 -7.89 11.89 -26.28
CA THR A 763 -6.71 11.76 -27.15
C THR A 763 -6.61 10.39 -27.78
N GLY A 764 -6.23 10.30 -29.06
CA GLY A 764 -5.96 9.01 -29.70
C GLY A 764 -7.16 8.09 -29.90
N ALA A 765 -8.39 8.58 -29.66
CA ALA A 765 -9.59 7.76 -29.73
C ALA A 765 -9.92 7.39 -31.18
N GLN A 766 -10.40 6.17 -31.40
CA GLN A 766 -10.79 5.66 -32.71
C GLN A 766 -12.27 5.31 -32.73
N LEU A 767 -13.05 6.04 -33.53
CA LEU A 767 -14.49 5.92 -33.59
C LEU A 767 -14.94 5.43 -34.97
N PHE A 768 -15.67 4.32 -35.01
CA PHE A 768 -16.11 3.63 -36.23
C PHE A 768 -17.62 3.46 -36.27
N ASN A 769 -18.29 3.85 -37.36
CA ASN A 769 -19.72 3.61 -37.56
C ASN A 769 -20.59 4.11 -36.38
N CYS A 770 -20.33 5.33 -35.91
CA CYS A 770 -21.13 6.02 -34.88
C CYS A 770 -22.03 7.07 -35.54
N ARG A 771 -23.27 7.27 -35.10
CA ARG A 771 -24.14 8.30 -35.72
C ARG A 771 -23.56 9.71 -35.60
N ARG A 772 -23.00 10.04 -34.43
CA ARG A 772 -22.08 11.17 -34.21
C ARG A 772 -20.78 10.62 -33.62
N GLY A 773 -19.63 11.15 -34.02
CA GLY A 773 -18.35 10.71 -33.48
C GLY A 773 -18.12 11.22 -32.06
N ILE A 774 -17.48 12.38 -31.94
CA ILE A 774 -17.19 13.03 -30.65
C ILE A 774 -18.10 14.25 -30.50
N VAL A 775 -18.82 14.37 -29.38
CA VAL A 775 -19.75 15.47 -29.12
C VAL A 775 -19.40 16.12 -27.79
N CYS A 776 -18.80 17.30 -27.81
CA CYS A 776 -18.66 18.18 -26.66
C CYS A 776 -19.80 19.20 -26.69
N SER A 777 -20.84 19.02 -25.88
CA SER A 777 -22.05 19.87 -25.87
C SER A 777 -22.45 20.33 -24.46
N THR A 778 -23.27 21.38 -24.33
CA THR A 778 -23.91 21.77 -23.04
C THR A 778 -25.11 20.91 -22.65
N GLY A 779 -25.48 19.90 -23.45
CA GLY A 779 -26.72 19.16 -23.29
C GLY A 779 -27.97 19.99 -23.65
N SER A 780 -29.06 19.31 -24.01
CA SER A 780 -30.32 19.91 -24.46
C SER A 780 -31.32 20.25 -23.34
N ALA A 781 -31.01 19.93 -22.08
CA ALA A 781 -31.98 19.98 -20.99
C ALA A 781 -31.72 21.14 -20.01
N SER A 782 -32.59 22.15 -20.09
CA SER A 782 -32.72 23.32 -19.19
C SER A 782 -31.82 24.53 -19.51
N ALA A 783 -32.46 25.62 -19.92
CA ALA A 783 -31.85 26.93 -20.18
C ALA A 783 -31.20 27.59 -18.94
N SER A 784 -31.25 26.96 -17.76
CA SER A 784 -30.72 27.49 -16.49
C SER A 784 -29.26 27.12 -16.20
N LEU A 785 -28.65 26.20 -16.97
CA LEU A 785 -27.28 25.70 -16.72
C LEU A 785 -26.28 26.08 -17.83
N GLN A 786 -26.53 27.18 -18.53
CA GLN A 786 -25.80 27.69 -19.71
C GLN A 786 -24.30 28.04 -19.51
N ASN A 787 -23.62 27.63 -18.44
CA ASN A 787 -22.41 28.35 -18.00
C ASN A 787 -21.05 27.65 -18.04
N TYR A 788 -20.93 26.35 -18.39
CA TYR A 788 -19.71 25.62 -17.95
C TYR A 788 -19.01 24.65 -18.94
N VAL A 789 -19.53 24.39 -20.14
CA VAL A 789 -18.75 23.63 -21.12
C VAL A 789 -17.70 24.54 -21.73
N SER A 790 -16.43 24.41 -21.34
CA SER A 790 -15.28 24.89 -22.14
C SER A 790 -13.95 24.96 -21.40
N ASN A 791 -13.88 24.88 -20.06
CA ASN A 791 -12.60 25.09 -19.41
C ASN A 791 -11.68 23.86 -19.53
N GLY A 792 -10.65 23.95 -20.38
CA GLY A 792 -9.59 22.95 -20.49
C GLY A 792 -10.01 21.65 -21.19
N CYS A 793 -11.06 21.66 -22.01
CA CYS A 793 -11.44 20.48 -22.79
C CYS A 793 -10.62 20.40 -24.09
N GLU A 794 -10.12 19.21 -24.41
CA GLU A 794 -9.28 18.96 -25.58
C GLU A 794 -9.71 17.67 -26.29
N VAL A 795 -9.74 17.71 -27.62
CA VAL A 795 -9.92 16.55 -28.51
C VAL A 795 -8.72 16.50 -29.45
N ALA A 796 -7.78 15.57 -29.24
CA ALA A 796 -6.54 15.51 -30.01
C ALA A 796 -6.27 14.14 -30.60
N ASP A 797 -5.59 14.08 -31.75
CA ASP A 797 -5.07 12.84 -32.33
C ASP A 797 -6.15 11.74 -32.54
N CYS A 798 -7.42 12.11 -32.69
CA CYS A 798 -8.52 11.14 -32.81
C CYS A 798 -8.81 10.80 -34.27
N LEU A 799 -9.16 9.53 -34.52
CA LEU A 799 -9.69 9.05 -35.79
C LEU A 799 -11.21 8.87 -35.68
N VAL A 800 -11.98 9.59 -36.49
CA VAL A 800 -13.44 9.47 -36.53
C VAL A 800 -13.88 9.12 -37.95
N THR A 801 -14.43 7.91 -38.14
CA THR A 801 -14.83 7.42 -39.46
C THR A 801 -16.25 6.88 -39.52
N ALA A 802 -16.94 7.15 -40.63
CA ALA A 802 -18.26 6.60 -40.93
C ALA A 802 -18.25 5.12 -41.32
N ARG A 803 -17.06 4.58 -41.55
CA ARG A 803 -16.86 3.19 -41.96
C ARG A 803 -16.82 2.28 -40.75
N LYS A 804 -17.16 1.02 -40.98
CA LYS A 804 -16.81 -0.06 -40.05
C LYS A 804 -15.28 -0.22 -40.04
N ARG A 805 -14.77 -0.86 -38.98
CA ARG A 805 -13.32 -1.09 -38.80
C ARG A 805 -12.69 -1.89 -39.96
N ASP A 806 -13.46 -2.75 -40.61
CA ASP A 806 -13.05 -3.52 -41.81
C ASP A 806 -13.01 -2.69 -43.11
N GLY A 807 -13.33 -1.39 -43.04
CA GLY A 807 -13.33 -0.47 -44.17
C GLY A 807 -14.63 -0.48 -44.99
N THR A 808 -15.61 -1.32 -44.65
CA THR A 808 -16.93 -1.35 -45.29
C THR A 808 -17.80 -0.16 -44.85
N ALA A 809 -18.83 0.14 -45.62
CA ALA A 809 -19.78 1.20 -45.27
C ALA A 809 -20.52 0.85 -43.97
N GLY A 810 -20.57 1.80 -43.05
CA GLY A 810 -21.32 1.67 -41.80
C GLY A 810 -22.83 1.61 -42.03
N ASP A 811 -23.53 0.80 -41.22
CA ASP A 811 -24.99 0.70 -41.25
C ASP A 811 -25.65 2.02 -40.81
N TRP A 812 -24.93 2.84 -40.04
CA TRP A 812 -25.36 4.13 -39.50
C TRP A 812 -24.74 5.34 -40.21
N ALA A 813 -24.02 5.10 -41.32
CA ALA A 813 -23.34 6.05 -42.19
C ALA A 813 -23.32 7.51 -41.67
N ASN A 814 -22.50 7.81 -40.63
CA ASN A 814 -22.36 9.12 -39.95
C ASN A 814 -23.40 10.18 -40.35
N ALA A 815 -24.69 9.94 -40.07
CA ALA A 815 -25.75 10.72 -40.71
C ALA A 815 -25.80 12.20 -40.24
N ALA A 816 -24.97 12.60 -39.26
CA ALA A 816 -25.01 13.94 -38.67
C ALA A 816 -23.63 14.64 -38.57
N SER A 817 -22.63 14.15 -37.84
CA SER A 817 -21.36 14.90 -37.65
C SER A 817 -20.21 14.02 -37.13
N GLY A 818 -18.96 14.34 -37.52
CA GLY A 818 -17.76 13.68 -37.01
C GLY A 818 -17.36 14.19 -35.62
N ILE A 819 -17.01 15.47 -35.51
CA ILE A 819 -16.75 16.14 -34.22
C ILE A 819 -17.74 17.30 -34.05
N VAL A 820 -18.45 17.36 -32.93
CA VAL A 820 -19.38 18.44 -32.59
C VAL A 820 -18.89 19.12 -31.33
N LEU A 821 -18.59 20.40 -31.42
CA LEU A 821 -18.21 21.27 -30.32
C LEU A 821 -19.32 22.33 -30.21
N ASP A 822 -20.34 22.06 -29.40
CA ASP A 822 -21.51 22.91 -29.21
C ASP A 822 -21.49 23.48 -27.78
N GLY A 823 -21.72 24.77 -27.60
CA GLY A 823 -21.73 25.29 -26.24
C GLY A 823 -22.04 26.77 -26.11
N VAL A 824 -22.95 27.06 -25.19
CA VAL A 824 -23.22 28.44 -24.77
C VAL A 824 -22.12 28.83 -23.79
N ALA A 825 -21.21 29.71 -24.22
CA ALA A 825 -20.28 30.35 -23.31
C ALA A 825 -20.99 31.50 -22.57
N SER A 826 -20.80 31.57 -21.26
CA SER A 826 -21.14 32.75 -20.47
C SER A 826 -20.27 33.92 -20.90
N PRO A 827 -20.81 35.15 -21.08
CA PRO A 827 -20.04 36.33 -21.45
C PRO A 827 -18.88 36.70 -20.49
N ALA A 828 -18.83 36.12 -19.29
CA ALA A 828 -17.90 36.47 -18.24
C ALA A 828 -16.56 35.71 -18.25
N ASN A 829 -16.35 34.73 -19.16
CA ASN A 829 -15.17 33.86 -19.13
C ASN A 829 -14.52 33.78 -20.52
N THR A 830 -13.57 34.69 -20.79
CA THR A 830 -12.89 34.83 -22.09
C THR A 830 -11.75 33.83 -22.32
N ASP A 831 -11.29 33.14 -21.28
CA ASP A 831 -10.11 32.26 -21.32
C ASP A 831 -10.47 30.77 -21.53
N LEU A 832 -11.75 30.48 -21.80
CA LEU A 832 -12.24 29.12 -21.91
C LEU A 832 -12.37 28.72 -23.39
N GLY A 833 -11.46 27.90 -23.88
CA GLY A 833 -11.51 27.37 -25.24
C GLY A 833 -11.54 25.85 -25.26
N ILE A 834 -12.37 25.30 -26.16
CA ILE A 834 -12.27 23.89 -26.55
C ILE A 834 -11.24 23.81 -27.68
N VAL A 835 -10.23 22.97 -27.48
CA VAL A 835 -9.19 22.72 -28.48
C VAL A 835 -9.51 21.40 -29.18
N ALA A 836 -9.62 21.42 -30.51
CA ALA A 836 -9.59 20.19 -31.29
C ALA A 836 -8.43 20.24 -32.28
N ARG A 837 -7.44 19.36 -32.09
CA ARG A 837 -6.22 19.39 -32.90
C ARG A 837 -5.78 18.03 -33.42
N ASP A 838 -5.07 18.00 -34.53
CA ASP A 838 -4.42 16.78 -35.04
C ASP A 838 -5.41 15.61 -35.29
N ASN A 839 -6.71 15.88 -35.47
CA ASN A 839 -7.71 14.82 -35.66
C ASN A 839 -7.87 14.44 -37.14
N GLU A 840 -8.14 13.17 -37.40
CA GLU A 840 -8.54 12.65 -38.71
C GLU A 840 -10.04 12.35 -38.73
N VAL A 841 -10.79 13.07 -39.55
CA VAL A 841 -12.25 12.92 -39.64
C VAL A 841 -12.65 12.52 -41.06
N ALA A 842 -13.16 11.30 -41.23
CA ALA A 842 -13.63 10.75 -42.50
C ALA A 842 -15.15 10.48 -42.44
N GLY A 843 -15.96 11.48 -42.83
CA GLY A 843 -17.43 11.47 -42.65
C GLY A 843 -18.25 11.41 -43.94
N TYR A 844 -19.39 10.73 -43.88
CA TYR A 844 -20.41 10.65 -44.93
C TYR A 844 -21.55 11.64 -44.62
N GLY A 845 -21.58 12.82 -45.24
CA GLY A 845 -22.70 13.75 -45.11
C GLY A 845 -23.87 13.33 -45.99
N VAL A 846 -24.75 12.43 -45.54
CA VAL A 846 -25.95 12.07 -46.33
C VAL A 846 -27.24 12.37 -45.59
N LYS A 847 -27.69 13.62 -45.75
CA LYS A 847 -29.04 14.01 -46.23
C LYS A 847 -29.08 15.53 -46.38
N ALA A 848 -30.01 16.02 -47.19
CA ALA A 848 -30.10 17.37 -47.77
C ALA A 848 -30.27 18.57 -46.78
N THR A 849 -29.77 18.47 -45.55
CA THR A 849 -29.82 19.52 -44.53
C THR A 849 -28.45 19.68 -43.87
N GLU A 850 -27.59 20.52 -44.45
CA GLU A 850 -26.47 21.27 -43.85
C GLU A 850 -25.75 20.73 -42.59
N THR A 851 -25.50 19.42 -42.46
CA THR A 851 -24.77 18.87 -41.31
C THR A 851 -23.27 18.76 -41.60
N PRO A 852 -22.38 19.32 -40.74
CA PRO A 852 -20.95 19.42 -41.01
C PRO A 852 -20.11 18.24 -40.47
N ALA A 853 -18.93 18.00 -41.03
CA ALA A 853 -17.96 17.01 -40.52
C ALA A 853 -17.37 17.43 -39.16
N ILE A 854 -17.00 18.71 -39.02
CA ILE A 854 -16.75 19.36 -37.73
C ILE A 854 -17.77 20.50 -37.55
N SER A 855 -18.62 20.41 -36.53
CA SER A 855 -19.51 21.52 -36.13
C SER A 855 -18.94 22.21 -34.90
N ALA A 856 -18.74 23.51 -34.95
CA ALA A 856 -18.31 24.34 -33.85
C ALA A 856 -19.34 25.47 -33.62
N ARG A 857 -20.37 25.18 -32.82
CA ARG A 857 -21.44 26.14 -32.50
C ARG A 857 -21.25 26.75 -31.13
N LEU A 858 -20.16 27.48 -30.95
CA LEU A 858 -19.74 27.97 -29.62
C LEU A 858 -19.96 29.47 -29.45
N ARG A 859 -20.16 29.99 -28.23
CA ARG A 859 -19.96 31.44 -27.94
C ARG A 859 -18.55 31.75 -27.38
N ALA A 860 -17.68 30.75 -27.34
CA ALA A 860 -16.31 30.78 -26.83
C ALA A 860 -15.29 30.57 -27.95
N SER A 861 -14.01 30.85 -27.66
CA SER A 861 -12.88 30.63 -28.56
C SER A 861 -12.68 29.14 -28.83
N VAL A 862 -12.87 28.72 -30.08
CA VAL A 862 -12.57 27.35 -30.55
C VAL A 862 -11.22 27.39 -31.24
N ASP A 863 -10.32 26.47 -30.91
CA ASP A 863 -9.08 26.27 -31.66
C ASP A 863 -9.15 24.94 -32.42
N LEU A 864 -9.22 25.03 -33.74
CA LEU A 864 -9.20 23.90 -34.66
C LEU A 864 -7.85 23.88 -35.39
N THR A 865 -6.84 23.23 -34.82
CA THR A 865 -5.47 23.23 -35.35
C THR A 865 -5.08 21.88 -36.00
N ASP A 866 -4.52 21.88 -37.21
CA ASP A 866 -3.91 20.70 -37.86
C ASP A 866 -4.81 19.47 -38.05
N ASN A 867 -6.13 19.67 -38.19
CA ASN A 867 -7.07 18.57 -38.43
C ASN A 867 -7.11 18.16 -39.92
N THR A 868 -7.12 16.85 -40.20
CA THR A 868 -7.33 16.28 -41.54
C THR A 868 -8.77 15.84 -41.72
N ILE A 869 -9.48 16.42 -42.69
CA ILE A 869 -10.90 16.20 -42.91
C ILE A 869 -11.12 15.66 -44.32
N THR A 870 -11.63 14.43 -44.40
CA THR A 870 -12.14 13.84 -45.63
C THR A 870 -13.66 13.91 -45.61
N ALA A 871 -14.23 14.92 -46.28
CA ALA A 871 -15.66 15.21 -46.22
C ALA A 871 -16.39 14.74 -47.48
N TRP A 872 -17.30 13.77 -47.40
CA TRP A 872 -18.09 13.31 -48.54
C TRP A 872 -19.50 13.92 -48.41
N ASN A 873 -20.01 14.68 -49.40
CA ASN A 873 -21.33 15.36 -49.38
C ASN A 873 -21.61 16.30 -48.17
N GLY A 874 -20.96 17.45 -48.00
CA GLY A 874 -21.42 18.37 -46.95
C GLY A 874 -20.55 19.58 -46.65
N VAL A 875 -20.79 20.19 -45.49
CA VAL A 875 -19.95 21.24 -44.93
C VAL A 875 -18.77 20.58 -44.19
N ALA A 876 -17.53 20.91 -44.51
CA ALA A 876 -16.40 20.32 -43.78
C ALA A 876 -16.29 20.90 -42.36
N ILE A 877 -16.38 22.23 -42.24
CA ILE A 877 -16.37 22.93 -40.94
C ILE A 877 -17.52 23.95 -40.88
N ASP A 878 -18.41 23.85 -39.89
CA ASP A 878 -19.43 24.89 -39.58
C ASP A 878 -19.03 25.59 -38.28
N VAL A 879 -18.70 26.87 -38.34
CA VAL A 879 -18.36 27.67 -37.15
C VAL A 879 -19.40 28.77 -36.95
N SER A 880 -20.31 28.60 -36.01
CA SER A 880 -21.33 29.62 -35.71
C SER A 880 -20.94 30.53 -34.54
N SER A 881 -19.64 30.67 -34.24
CA SER A 881 -19.15 31.28 -32.98
C SER A 881 -18.87 32.77 -33.00
N SER A 882 -18.78 33.38 -31.80
CA SER A 882 -18.39 34.79 -31.58
C SER A 882 -16.87 35.03 -31.58
N THR A 883 -16.05 34.00 -31.33
CA THR A 883 -14.59 34.01 -31.50
C THR A 883 -14.12 32.60 -31.88
N GLY A 884 -13.22 32.43 -32.83
CA GLY A 884 -12.68 31.11 -33.19
C GLY A 884 -11.45 31.20 -34.09
N GLN A 885 -10.58 30.21 -33.99
CA GLN A 885 -9.40 30.04 -34.81
C GLN A 885 -9.44 28.66 -35.48
N VAL A 886 -9.24 28.64 -36.80
CA VAL A 886 -8.91 27.41 -37.55
C VAL A 886 -7.50 27.60 -38.10
N ASN A 887 -6.57 26.74 -37.71
CA ASN A 887 -5.19 26.80 -38.14
C ASN A 887 -4.75 25.48 -38.78
N GLY A 888 -4.08 25.47 -39.92
CA GLY A 888 -3.42 24.27 -40.44
C GLY A 888 -4.32 23.10 -40.89
N ALA A 889 -5.65 23.27 -40.93
CA ALA A 889 -6.56 22.19 -41.33
C ALA A 889 -6.36 21.79 -42.81
N LEU A 890 -6.27 20.47 -43.05
CA LEU A 890 -6.18 19.85 -44.38
C LEU A 890 -7.54 19.26 -44.75
N ILE A 891 -8.16 19.74 -45.83
CA ILE A 891 -9.45 19.20 -46.32
C ILE A 891 -9.21 18.47 -47.65
N THR A 892 -9.50 17.18 -47.70
CA THR A 892 -9.30 16.29 -48.86
C THR A 892 -10.60 15.64 -49.32
N ASP A 893 -10.64 15.22 -50.58
CA ASP A 893 -11.67 14.34 -51.17
C ASP A 893 -13.15 14.75 -50.98
N MET A 894 -13.48 16.02 -51.23
CA MET A 894 -14.88 16.50 -51.33
C MET A 894 -15.61 15.92 -52.55
N VAL A 895 -16.14 14.71 -52.40
CA VAL A 895 -16.93 14.03 -53.44
C VAL A 895 -18.38 13.94 -53.00
N THR A 896 -19.31 14.26 -53.91
CA THR A 896 -20.73 14.06 -53.67
C THR A 896 -21.22 12.72 -54.20
N ALA A 897 -22.14 12.06 -53.48
CA ALA A 897 -22.70 10.76 -53.88
C ALA A 897 -23.53 10.81 -55.16
N THR A 898 -23.98 12.01 -55.59
CA THR A 898 -24.75 12.22 -56.83
C THR A 898 -23.92 12.87 -57.96
N GLY A 899 -22.64 13.17 -57.74
CA GLY A 899 -21.79 13.87 -58.73
C GLY A 899 -22.04 15.38 -58.86
N GLU A 900 -23.01 15.96 -58.14
CA GLU A 900 -23.24 17.42 -58.08
C GLU A 900 -22.52 18.04 -56.88
N THR A 901 -21.57 18.95 -57.09
CA THR A 901 -20.81 19.65 -56.03
C THR A 901 -21.59 20.80 -55.38
N LYS A 902 -22.19 20.57 -54.20
CA LYS A 902 -22.77 21.61 -53.32
C LYS A 902 -22.15 21.65 -51.91
N GLY A 903 -20.83 21.54 -51.80
CA GLY A 903 -20.13 21.56 -50.50
C GLY A 903 -19.41 22.89 -50.23
N PHE A 904 -19.62 23.50 -49.06
CA PHE A 904 -18.79 24.61 -48.56
C PHE A 904 -17.65 24.05 -47.69
N CYS A 905 -16.43 24.57 -47.86
CA CYS A 905 -15.30 24.15 -47.01
C CYS A 905 -15.45 24.67 -45.58
N VAL A 906 -15.91 25.91 -45.41
CA VAL A 906 -16.15 26.52 -44.10
C VAL A 906 -17.41 27.40 -44.18
N LEU A 907 -18.37 27.15 -43.30
CA LEU A 907 -19.57 27.97 -43.10
C LEU A 907 -19.42 28.79 -41.81
N ALA A 908 -19.51 30.12 -41.89
CA ALA A 908 -19.49 30.99 -40.71
C ALA A 908 -20.83 31.73 -40.56
N SER A 909 -21.68 31.27 -39.65
CA SER A 909 -23.05 31.77 -39.50
C SER A 909 -23.25 32.76 -38.33
N GLY A 910 -22.23 33.00 -37.50
CA GLY A 910 -22.28 33.89 -36.32
C GLY A 910 -21.55 35.24 -36.47
N ASN A 911 -21.88 36.21 -35.60
CA ASN A 911 -21.35 37.59 -35.58
C ASN A 911 -19.94 37.74 -34.95
N GLY A 912 -19.05 36.75 -35.11
CA GLY A 912 -17.79 36.65 -34.38
C GLY A 912 -16.49 37.07 -35.08
N ASN A 913 -15.41 37.26 -34.31
CA ASN A 913 -14.04 37.40 -34.83
C ASN A 913 -13.48 36.02 -35.16
N PHE A 914 -13.19 35.74 -36.43
CA PHE A 914 -12.67 34.45 -36.85
C PHE A 914 -11.30 34.62 -37.54
N ASP A 915 -10.26 33.97 -37.00
CA ASP A 915 -8.93 33.91 -37.61
C ASP A 915 -8.77 32.55 -38.31
N LEU A 916 -8.61 32.57 -39.64
CA LEU A 916 -8.42 31.37 -40.46
C LEU A 916 -7.04 31.44 -41.11
N SER A 917 -6.08 30.70 -40.56
CA SER A 917 -4.70 30.63 -41.06
C SER A 917 -4.39 29.24 -41.61
N VAL A 918 -3.91 29.16 -42.85
CA VAL A 918 -3.40 27.94 -43.51
C VAL A 918 -4.43 26.81 -43.64
N LEU A 919 -5.35 26.96 -44.59
CA LEU A 919 -6.19 25.92 -45.14
C LEU A 919 -5.55 25.42 -46.44
N ASN A 920 -5.22 24.14 -46.49
CA ASN A 920 -4.80 23.48 -47.73
C ASN A 920 -5.96 22.63 -48.26
N VAL A 921 -6.54 23.03 -49.39
CA VAL A 921 -7.65 22.30 -50.04
C VAL A 921 -7.12 21.64 -51.30
N ASN A 922 -6.74 20.38 -51.19
CA ASN A 922 -6.24 19.60 -52.33
C ASN A 922 -7.38 18.87 -53.03
N HIS A 923 -8.04 19.52 -53.99
CA HIS A 923 -8.95 18.83 -54.91
C HIS A 923 -8.95 19.43 -56.32
N ALA A 924 -8.95 18.57 -57.34
CA ALA A 924 -9.33 18.94 -58.70
C ALA A 924 -10.85 18.69 -58.85
N PRO A 925 -11.70 19.71 -59.09
CA PRO A 925 -13.12 19.48 -59.32
C PRO A 925 -13.32 18.73 -60.62
N LYS A 926 -13.96 17.56 -60.57
CA LYS A 926 -14.33 16.78 -61.77
C LYS A 926 -15.70 17.23 -62.24
N VAL A 927 -15.76 18.33 -62.99
CA VAL A 927 -17.02 18.90 -63.52
C VAL A 927 -17.59 17.97 -64.57
N THR A 928 -18.72 17.32 -64.30
CA THR A 928 -19.44 16.45 -65.26
C THR A 928 -20.81 17.00 -65.68
N SER A 929 -21.34 18.01 -65.00
CA SER A 929 -22.57 18.75 -65.36
C SER A 929 -22.30 20.25 -65.23
N GLY A 930 -22.67 21.07 -66.22
CA GLY A 930 -22.28 22.48 -66.39
C GLY A 930 -22.74 23.50 -65.32
N VAL A 931 -22.80 23.13 -64.05
CA VAL A 931 -22.97 24.02 -62.89
C VAL A 931 -21.62 24.16 -62.19
N PRO A 932 -21.06 25.37 -62.05
CA PRO A 932 -19.77 25.57 -61.39
C PRO A 932 -19.80 25.15 -59.91
N ALA A 933 -18.79 24.38 -59.49
CA ALA A 933 -18.60 23.97 -58.11
C ALA A 933 -18.28 25.20 -57.23
N LEU A 934 -19.05 25.42 -56.17
CA LEU A 934 -18.79 26.46 -55.15
C LEU A 934 -17.83 25.93 -54.09
N VAL A 935 -16.52 25.89 -54.39
CA VAL A 935 -15.49 25.69 -53.36
C VAL A 935 -15.14 27.06 -52.79
N GLY A 936 -15.72 27.41 -51.64
CA GLY A 936 -15.54 28.74 -51.05
C GLY A 936 -15.99 28.88 -49.60
N PHE A 937 -15.69 30.04 -49.04
CA PHE A 937 -16.08 30.49 -47.71
C PHE A 937 -17.42 31.24 -47.79
N LYS A 938 -18.42 30.86 -46.98
CA LYS A 938 -19.73 31.53 -46.93
C LYS A 938 -19.96 32.14 -45.56
N THR A 939 -20.26 33.44 -45.50
CA THR A 939 -20.62 34.15 -44.26
C THR A 939 -21.98 34.83 -44.38
N ALA A 940 -22.75 34.86 -43.29
CA ALA A 940 -24.08 35.49 -43.27
C ALA A 940 -24.05 36.94 -42.76
N GLN A 941 -23.20 37.29 -41.77
CA GLN A 941 -23.01 38.65 -41.24
C GLN A 941 -21.65 38.76 -40.53
N LEU A 942 -20.76 39.66 -40.96
CA LEU A 942 -19.48 39.93 -40.28
C LEU A 942 -19.52 41.33 -39.63
N THR A 943 -19.34 41.41 -38.31
CA THR A 943 -19.18 42.67 -37.57
C THR A 943 -17.72 43.13 -37.48
N ARG A 944 -16.75 42.24 -37.73
CA ARG A 944 -15.29 42.51 -37.80
C ARG A 944 -14.61 41.57 -38.83
N ARG A 945 -13.44 41.98 -39.35
CA ARG A 945 -12.77 41.35 -40.52
C ARG A 945 -12.06 40.04 -40.14
N PRO A 946 -12.26 38.91 -40.86
CA PRO A 946 -11.47 37.70 -40.66
C PRO A 946 -10.03 37.89 -41.16
N ARG A 947 -9.03 37.41 -40.42
CA ARG A 947 -7.64 37.35 -40.90
C ARG A 947 -7.44 36.04 -41.66
N LEU A 948 -7.20 36.14 -42.97
CA LEU A 948 -6.85 35.03 -43.84
C LEU A 948 -5.36 35.09 -44.16
N SER A 949 -4.54 34.14 -43.70
CA SER A 949 -3.10 34.07 -44.01
C SER A 949 -2.69 32.65 -44.40
N GLY A 950 -1.79 32.51 -45.38
CA GLY A 950 -1.16 31.21 -45.73
C GLY A 950 -2.04 30.13 -46.38
N ASN A 951 -3.24 30.45 -46.87
CA ASN A 951 -4.13 29.50 -47.55
C ASN A 951 -3.70 29.24 -49.01
N GLN A 952 -3.67 27.97 -49.45
CA GLN A 952 -3.43 27.59 -50.85
C GLN A 952 -4.74 27.12 -51.52
N PHE A 953 -5.39 28.00 -52.28
CA PHE A 953 -6.59 27.66 -53.09
C PHE A 953 -6.23 27.42 -54.57
N ALA A 954 -5.10 26.76 -54.84
CA ALA A 954 -4.39 26.80 -56.12
C ALA A 954 -5.16 26.29 -57.36
N ARG A 955 -6.43 25.86 -57.24
CA ARG A 955 -7.24 25.28 -58.35
C ARG A 955 -8.73 25.68 -58.39
N CYS A 956 -9.18 26.66 -57.62
CA CYS A 956 -10.57 27.16 -57.72
C CYS A 956 -10.71 28.13 -58.91
N THR A 957 -11.43 27.75 -59.98
CA THR A 957 -11.55 28.53 -61.21
C THR A 957 -12.80 29.43 -61.29
N THR A 958 -13.62 29.52 -60.25
CA THR A 958 -14.85 30.32 -60.22
C THR A 958 -14.81 31.47 -59.20
N PRO A 959 -15.22 32.70 -59.59
CA PRO A 959 -15.29 33.83 -58.67
C PRO A 959 -16.32 33.60 -57.56
N VAL A 960 -16.05 34.19 -56.39
CA VAL A 960 -16.95 34.22 -55.21
C VAL A 960 -18.30 34.84 -55.60
N ASP A 961 -19.38 34.07 -55.49
CA ASP A 961 -20.74 34.53 -55.79
C ASP A 961 -21.32 35.27 -54.57
N LEU A 962 -21.51 36.59 -54.69
CA LEU A 962 -22.17 37.44 -53.70
C LEU A 962 -23.58 37.76 -54.22
N ALA A 963 -24.58 36.99 -53.80
CA ALA A 963 -25.98 37.22 -54.20
C ALA A 963 -26.49 38.61 -53.73
N ALA A 964 -27.21 39.27 -54.64
CA ALA A 964 -27.46 40.71 -54.67
C ALA A 964 -28.68 41.24 -53.88
N SER A 965 -29.01 40.73 -52.67
CA SER A 965 -30.28 41.13 -52.00
C SER A 965 -30.20 41.77 -50.61
N SER A 966 -29.07 42.31 -50.18
CA SER A 966 -29.06 43.21 -49.02
C SER A 966 -27.91 44.21 -49.12
N ALA A 967 -28.16 45.48 -48.79
CA ALA A 967 -27.17 46.54 -48.81
C ALA A 967 -25.97 46.20 -47.90
N VAL A 968 -24.85 45.80 -48.51
CA VAL A 968 -23.58 45.50 -47.84
C VAL A 968 -22.60 46.63 -48.16
N TYR A 969 -22.04 47.25 -47.13
CA TYR A 969 -20.90 48.18 -47.24
C TYR A 969 -19.68 47.42 -47.80
N PRO A 970 -19.08 47.82 -48.95
CA PRO A 970 -17.92 47.15 -49.47
C PRO A 970 -16.66 47.72 -48.79
N THR A 971 -16.12 47.01 -47.80
CA THR A 971 -14.78 47.27 -47.25
C THR A 971 -14.09 45.94 -46.93
N ARG A 972 -12.77 45.73 -46.92
CA ARG A 972 -11.52 46.42 -47.34
C ARG A 972 -10.38 45.44 -46.93
N ASN A 973 -9.30 45.40 -47.70
CA ASN A 973 -7.94 44.91 -47.37
C ASN A 973 -7.72 43.40 -47.10
N PHE A 974 -7.11 42.73 -48.09
CA PHE A 974 -6.13 41.67 -47.87
C PHE A 974 -4.81 42.33 -47.42
N VAL A 975 -4.17 41.83 -46.36
CA VAL A 975 -2.82 42.24 -45.97
C VAL A 975 -1.85 41.15 -46.45
N LEU A 976 -1.07 41.44 -47.50
CA LEU A 976 0.16 40.72 -47.81
C LEU A 976 1.31 41.59 -47.29
N GLY A 977 2.21 40.98 -46.53
CA GLY A 977 3.40 41.66 -46.03
C GLY A 977 4.33 42.08 -47.17
N THR A 978 4.94 43.26 -46.99
CA THR A 978 6.04 43.93 -47.72
C THR A 978 5.67 44.87 -48.88
N ASP A 979 5.92 46.17 -48.62
CA ASP A 979 6.28 47.35 -49.43
C ASP A 979 5.66 47.67 -50.81
N VAL A 980 4.78 46.85 -51.38
CA VAL A 980 4.05 47.20 -52.62
C VAL A 980 2.59 46.78 -52.51
N ALA A 981 1.68 47.75 -52.42
CA ALA A 981 0.25 47.50 -52.49
C ALA A 981 -0.19 47.38 -53.97
N VAL A 982 -0.11 46.16 -54.53
CA VAL A 982 -0.83 45.85 -55.78
C VAL A 982 -2.30 45.61 -55.43
N VAL A 983 -3.18 46.51 -55.86
CA VAL A 983 -4.63 46.35 -55.69
C VAL A 983 -5.22 45.64 -56.93
N ARG A 984 -6.09 44.66 -56.66
CA ARG A 984 -6.72 43.67 -57.55
C ARG A 984 -7.13 44.11 -58.97
N GLU A 985 -7.21 43.10 -59.84
CA GLU A 985 -7.87 43.11 -61.15
C GLU A 985 -9.40 43.15 -60.97
N TYR A 986 -10.08 44.14 -61.57
CA TYR A 986 -11.56 44.23 -61.57
C TYR A 986 -12.10 43.94 -62.98
N ALA A 987 -12.86 42.85 -63.11
CA ALA A 987 -13.68 42.56 -64.28
C ALA A 987 -15.12 43.01 -63.98
N LEU A 988 -15.55 44.13 -64.55
CA LEU A 988 -16.91 44.64 -64.38
C LEU A 988 -17.72 44.27 -65.62
N SER A 989 -18.73 43.41 -65.45
CA SER A 989 -19.69 43.09 -66.51
C SER A 989 -21.05 43.72 -66.20
N GLY A 990 -21.45 44.70 -67.03
CA GLY A 990 -22.81 45.28 -67.07
C GLY A 990 -23.08 46.47 -66.13
N GLY A 991 -23.24 47.66 -66.72
CA GLY A 991 -23.80 48.87 -66.07
C GLY A 991 -22.78 49.98 -65.74
N SER A 992 -23.23 51.24 -65.78
CA SER A 992 -22.44 52.41 -65.34
C SER A 992 -22.15 52.30 -63.85
N THR A 993 -20.87 52.16 -63.48
CA THR A 993 -20.42 52.03 -62.09
C THR A 993 -19.55 53.20 -61.67
N THR A 994 -19.85 53.73 -60.48
CA THR A 994 -19.05 54.76 -59.79
C THR A 994 -18.12 54.07 -58.79
N LEU A 995 -16.81 54.23 -58.95
CA LEU A 995 -15.81 53.67 -58.02
C LEU A 995 -15.25 54.77 -57.10
N ALA A 996 -15.37 54.58 -55.78
CA ALA A 996 -14.80 55.47 -54.76
C ALA A 996 -13.70 54.78 -53.95
N LEU A 997 -12.54 55.45 -53.80
CA LEU A 997 -11.35 54.90 -53.12
C LEU A 997 -10.95 55.82 -51.94
N SER A 998 -11.12 55.34 -50.71
CA SER A 998 -10.77 56.10 -49.48
C SER A 998 -10.10 55.23 -48.41
N ASP A 999 -9.35 55.88 -47.51
CA ASP A 999 -8.63 55.36 -46.34
C ASP A 999 -7.49 54.36 -46.63
N PHE A 1000 -6.37 54.88 -47.11
CA PHE A 1000 -5.15 54.10 -47.32
C PHE A 1000 -4.31 54.02 -46.02
N PRO A 1001 -3.64 52.89 -45.75
CA PRO A 1001 -2.76 52.77 -44.59
C PRO A 1001 -1.55 53.74 -44.70
N PHE A 1002 -1.11 54.28 -43.55
CA PHE A 1002 0.11 55.10 -43.43
C PHE A 1002 1.31 54.31 -43.99
N GLY A 1003 1.99 54.85 -45.01
CA GLY A 1003 3.19 54.25 -45.61
C GLY A 1003 3.05 53.77 -47.06
N THR A 1004 1.88 53.87 -47.69
CA THR A 1004 1.66 53.46 -49.09
C THR A 1004 2.47 54.33 -50.07
N ARG A 1005 3.52 53.78 -50.71
CA ARG A 1005 4.41 54.51 -51.65
C ARG A 1005 3.99 54.41 -53.12
N GLU A 1006 3.31 53.34 -53.53
CA GLU A 1006 2.78 53.16 -54.89
C GLU A 1006 1.41 52.46 -54.84
N LEU A 1007 0.46 52.91 -55.68
CA LEU A 1007 -0.90 52.40 -55.84
C LEU A 1007 -1.12 52.10 -57.32
N THR A 1008 -1.18 50.82 -57.71
CA THR A 1008 -1.52 50.44 -59.10
C THR A 1008 -2.99 50.01 -59.19
N VAL A 1009 -3.75 50.56 -60.15
CA VAL A 1009 -5.17 50.24 -60.40
C VAL A 1009 -5.31 49.71 -61.82
N ILE A 1010 -5.67 48.45 -62.01
CA ILE A 1010 -5.87 47.82 -63.33
C ILE A 1010 -7.38 47.70 -63.62
N LEU A 1011 -7.87 48.33 -64.70
CA LEU A 1011 -9.28 48.37 -65.07
C LEU A 1011 -9.52 47.60 -66.38
N TYR A 1012 -10.32 46.53 -66.35
CA TYR A 1012 -10.86 45.89 -67.56
C TYR A 1012 -12.37 46.17 -67.61
N ALA A 1013 -12.75 47.24 -68.31
CA ALA A 1013 -14.13 47.68 -68.41
C ALA A 1013 -14.63 47.58 -69.86
N THR A 1014 -15.77 46.91 -70.06
CA THR A 1014 -16.47 46.86 -71.35
C THR A 1014 -17.52 47.97 -71.50
N ALA A 1015 -17.63 48.89 -70.53
CA ALA A 1015 -18.57 50.02 -70.51
C ALA A 1015 -17.97 51.27 -69.81
N ALA A 1016 -18.52 52.46 -70.10
CA ALA A 1016 -18.07 53.75 -69.56
C ALA A 1016 -18.01 53.74 -68.01
N THR A 1017 -16.87 54.18 -67.45
CA THR A 1017 -16.58 54.11 -66.02
C THR A 1017 -16.17 55.48 -65.50
N THR A 1018 -16.83 55.98 -64.45
CA THR A 1018 -16.48 57.25 -63.81
C THR A 1018 -15.77 56.98 -62.48
N LEU A 1019 -14.56 57.53 -62.32
CA LEU A 1019 -13.82 57.45 -61.06
C LEU A 1019 -14.07 58.72 -60.25
N THR A 1020 -14.59 58.60 -59.03
CA THR A 1020 -14.85 59.74 -58.15
C THR A 1020 -14.26 59.50 -56.77
N ASN A 1021 -13.65 60.53 -56.16
CA ASN A 1021 -13.11 60.50 -54.80
C ASN A 1021 -11.96 59.51 -54.56
N ILE A 1022 -10.73 59.91 -54.90
CA ILE A 1022 -9.50 59.34 -54.35
C ILE A 1022 -9.08 60.23 -53.18
N THR A 1023 -9.24 59.76 -51.95
CA THR A 1023 -8.97 60.55 -50.74
C THR A 1023 -8.16 59.76 -49.71
N GLY A 1024 -7.33 60.45 -48.90
CA GLY A 1024 -6.56 59.84 -47.82
C GLY A 1024 -5.24 59.17 -48.22
N LEU A 1025 -4.58 59.61 -49.30
CA LEU A 1025 -3.25 59.13 -49.68
C LEU A 1025 -2.15 59.81 -48.84
N PRO A 1026 -1.13 59.07 -48.35
CA PRO A 1026 0.08 59.66 -47.76
C PRO A 1026 0.85 60.55 -48.76
N PRO A 1027 1.62 61.56 -48.32
CA PRO A 1027 2.50 62.31 -49.21
C PRO A 1027 3.47 61.38 -49.95
N TRP A 1028 3.76 61.65 -51.23
CA TRP A 1028 4.67 60.91 -52.12
C TRP A 1028 4.15 59.57 -52.69
N THR A 1029 2.85 59.28 -52.62
CA THR A 1029 2.31 58.09 -53.30
C THR A 1029 2.27 58.26 -54.82
N VAL A 1030 2.82 57.29 -55.55
CA VAL A 1030 2.67 57.14 -57.01
C VAL A 1030 1.37 56.39 -57.30
N VAL A 1031 0.46 56.95 -58.10
CA VAL A 1031 -0.76 56.26 -58.54
C VAL A 1031 -0.57 55.82 -59.99
N ARG A 1032 -0.51 54.52 -60.25
CA ARG A 1032 -0.36 53.94 -61.58
C ARG A 1032 -1.70 53.37 -62.06
N LEU A 1033 -2.36 53.97 -63.04
CA LEU A 1033 -3.58 53.42 -63.62
C LEU A 1033 -3.25 52.62 -64.88
N VAL A 1034 -3.67 51.37 -64.94
CA VAL A 1034 -3.54 50.49 -66.11
C VAL A 1034 -4.94 50.21 -66.66
N VAL A 1035 -5.20 50.45 -67.94
CA VAL A 1035 -6.55 50.25 -68.52
C VAL A 1035 -6.47 49.22 -69.65
N GLY A 1036 -7.25 48.15 -69.53
CA GLY A 1036 -7.44 47.09 -70.52
C GLY A 1036 -8.64 47.32 -71.44
N PHE A 1037 -8.66 46.64 -72.58
CA PHE A 1037 -9.47 47.00 -73.76
C PHE A 1037 -10.99 46.80 -73.63
N GLY A 1038 -11.73 47.84 -74.04
CA GLY A 1038 -13.20 47.90 -74.21
C GLY A 1038 -13.61 49.37 -74.32
N SER A 1039 -14.44 49.75 -75.31
CA SER A 1039 -14.76 51.16 -75.61
C SER A 1039 -15.47 51.85 -74.44
N SER A 1040 -14.69 52.57 -73.63
CA SER A 1040 -15.16 53.19 -72.40
C SER A 1040 -14.46 54.54 -72.20
N ASN A 1041 -15.23 55.61 -71.98
CA ASN A 1041 -14.69 56.88 -71.49
C ASN A 1041 -14.35 56.72 -70.00
N VAL A 1042 -13.16 57.19 -69.60
CA VAL A 1042 -12.76 57.32 -68.19
C VAL A 1042 -12.81 58.80 -67.82
N THR A 1043 -13.79 59.19 -67.02
CA THR A 1043 -13.99 60.59 -66.61
C THR A 1043 -13.53 60.79 -65.16
N PHE A 1044 -12.72 61.81 -64.92
CA PHE A 1044 -12.28 62.23 -63.58
C PHE A 1044 -13.07 63.47 -63.14
N ASN A 1045 -13.87 63.39 -62.07
CA ASN A 1045 -14.62 64.54 -61.56
C ASN A 1045 -13.85 65.27 -60.44
N ARG A 1046 -13.94 66.61 -60.41
CA ARG A 1046 -13.08 67.55 -59.65
C ARG A 1046 -13.44 67.71 -58.17
N THR A 1047 -14.40 66.98 -57.61
CA THR A 1047 -14.76 67.05 -56.17
C THR A 1047 -13.70 66.46 -55.21
N ASN A 1048 -12.51 66.15 -55.73
CA ASN A 1048 -11.37 65.61 -55.00
C ASN A 1048 -10.59 66.70 -54.25
N ALA A 1049 -10.80 66.80 -52.93
CA ALA A 1049 -10.02 67.67 -52.04
C ALA A 1049 -8.55 67.24 -51.84
N ALA A 1050 -8.11 66.09 -52.39
CA ALA A 1050 -6.74 65.57 -52.21
C ALA A 1050 -5.79 65.87 -53.39
N LEU A 1051 -6.28 66.43 -54.50
CA LEU A 1051 -5.45 66.80 -55.67
C LEU A 1051 -5.49 68.30 -56.02
N ALA A 1052 -6.38 69.07 -55.39
CA ALA A 1052 -6.36 70.54 -55.45
C ALA A 1052 -5.59 71.08 -54.25
N GLY A 1053 -4.40 71.63 -54.46
CA GLY A 1053 -3.65 72.29 -53.40
C GLY A 1053 -4.46 73.44 -52.80
N GLY A 1054 -4.84 73.33 -51.53
CA GLY A 1054 -5.39 74.45 -50.77
C GLY A 1054 -4.36 75.58 -50.66
N ALA A 1055 -4.82 76.83 -50.72
CA ALA A 1055 -4.03 78.05 -50.92
C ALA A 1055 -2.91 78.37 -49.89
N ASN A 1056 -2.63 77.50 -48.92
CA ASN A 1056 -1.61 77.71 -47.87
C ASN A 1056 -0.45 76.71 -47.88
N TRP A 1057 -0.21 76.00 -48.99
CA TRP A 1057 0.90 75.05 -49.12
C TRP A 1057 1.76 75.30 -50.36
N VAL A 1058 2.50 76.42 -50.37
CA VAL A 1058 3.50 76.71 -51.42
C VAL A 1058 4.80 76.01 -51.06
N GLY A 1059 5.22 74.98 -51.81
CA GLY A 1059 6.62 74.53 -51.78
C GLY A 1059 7.02 73.08 -52.13
N GLN A 1060 6.13 72.13 -52.42
CA GLN A 1060 6.55 70.76 -52.85
C GLN A 1060 5.43 70.06 -53.68
N PRO A 1061 5.72 69.45 -54.86
CA PRO A 1061 4.76 68.61 -55.57
C PRO A 1061 4.66 67.24 -54.87
N ARG A 1062 3.46 66.80 -54.45
CA ARG A 1062 3.33 65.66 -53.52
C ARG A 1062 2.80 64.34 -54.08
N HIS A 1063 2.38 64.25 -55.35
CA HIS A 1063 1.88 63.00 -55.93
C HIS A 1063 2.20 62.87 -57.43
N MET A 1064 2.41 61.64 -57.92
CA MET A 1064 2.68 61.34 -59.33
C MET A 1064 1.61 60.41 -59.88
N LEU A 1065 0.92 60.79 -60.97
CA LEU A 1065 -0.02 59.93 -61.68
C LEU A 1065 0.65 59.34 -62.93
N VAL A 1066 0.70 58.02 -63.03
CA VAL A 1066 1.29 57.29 -64.16
C VAL A 1066 0.17 56.53 -64.87
N LEU A 1067 -0.08 56.81 -66.15
CA LEU A 1067 -1.06 56.11 -66.96
C LEU A 1067 -0.33 55.12 -67.87
N VAL A 1068 -0.67 53.83 -67.77
CA VAL A 1068 -0.04 52.76 -68.57
C VAL A 1068 -1.11 52.07 -69.41
N ARG A 1069 -0.95 52.10 -70.73
CA ARG A 1069 -1.79 51.33 -71.67
C ARG A 1069 -1.04 50.06 -72.04
N LEU A 1070 -1.66 48.90 -71.90
CA LEU A 1070 -1.08 47.62 -72.33
C LEU A 1070 -1.24 47.49 -73.85
N ALA A 1071 -0.16 47.15 -74.57
CA ALA A 1071 -0.18 46.90 -76.02
C ALA A 1071 0.07 45.41 -76.34
N ASP A 1072 -0.77 44.91 -77.26
CA ASP A 1072 -0.73 43.71 -78.10
C ASP A 1072 -1.08 42.31 -77.54
N SER A 1073 -2.26 41.82 -77.95
CA SER A 1073 -2.33 40.89 -79.10
C SER A 1073 -3.62 41.12 -79.93
N MET A 1074 -3.47 40.96 -81.24
CA MET A 1074 -4.37 41.32 -82.36
C MET A 1074 -5.90 41.25 -82.17
N VAL A 1075 -6.57 42.41 -82.07
CA VAL A 1075 -7.90 42.65 -82.67
C VAL A 1075 -7.95 44.06 -83.25
N SER A 1076 -8.22 44.16 -84.55
CA SER A 1076 -8.29 45.40 -85.32
C SER A 1076 -9.49 46.27 -84.91
N GLY A 1077 -9.21 47.42 -84.28
CA GLY A 1077 -10.20 48.47 -84.05
C GLY A 1077 -9.55 49.71 -83.42
N ALA A 1078 -9.42 50.79 -84.20
CA ALA A 1078 -8.81 52.05 -83.75
C ALA A 1078 -9.70 52.75 -82.70
N GLY A 1079 -9.42 52.51 -81.41
CA GLY A 1079 -9.99 53.27 -80.30
C GLY A 1079 -9.00 54.30 -79.76
N TYR A 1080 -9.32 55.59 -79.92
CA TYR A 1080 -8.62 56.71 -79.28
C TYR A 1080 -9.00 56.79 -77.79
N THR A 1081 -8.01 57.09 -76.93
CA THR A 1081 -8.25 57.42 -75.52
C THR A 1081 -8.30 58.95 -75.39
N TRP A 1082 -9.45 59.51 -75.02
CA TRP A 1082 -9.60 60.94 -74.75
C TRP A 1082 -9.35 61.24 -73.27
N LEU A 1083 -8.52 62.25 -72.99
CA LEU A 1083 -8.32 62.79 -71.64
C LEU A 1083 -8.86 64.21 -71.63
N GLU A 1084 -10.06 64.42 -71.10
CA GLU A 1084 -10.66 65.75 -71.00
C GLU A 1084 -10.35 66.36 -69.62
N GLN A 1085 -9.63 67.48 -69.61
CA GLN A 1085 -9.27 68.20 -68.39
C GLN A 1085 -9.99 69.55 -68.39
N SER A 1086 -11.09 69.68 -67.64
CA SER A 1086 -11.81 70.96 -67.55
C SER A 1086 -11.04 71.94 -66.65
N ARG A 1087 -10.64 73.09 -67.21
CA ARG A 1087 -10.04 74.19 -66.44
C ARG A 1087 -11.14 75.14 -65.96
N SER A 1088 -11.26 75.32 -64.65
CA SER A 1088 -11.89 76.50 -64.04
C SER A 1088 -10.84 77.38 -63.38
N ALA A 1089 -11.11 78.69 -63.33
CA ALA A 1089 -10.17 79.82 -63.25
C ALA A 1089 -9.30 79.98 -61.99
N ASN A 1090 -8.94 78.92 -61.26
CA ASN A 1090 -7.96 78.96 -60.18
C ASN A 1090 -7.19 77.62 -60.08
N SER A 1091 -6.44 77.27 -61.12
CA SER A 1091 -5.46 76.18 -61.11
C SER A 1091 -4.33 76.44 -62.10
#